data_AF-A0A557SP91-F1
#
_entry.id   AF-A0A557SP91-F1
#
_cell.length_a   1.000
_cell.length_b   1.000
_cell.length_c   1.000
_cell.angle_alpha   90.00
_cell.angle_beta   90.00
_cell.angle_gamma   90.00
#
_symmetry.space_group_name_H-M   'P 1'
#
loop_
_entity.id
_entity.type
_entity.pdbx_description
1 polymer ?
#
loop_
_entity_poly.entity_id
_entity_poly.type
_entity_poly.pdbx_seq_one_letter_code
_entity_poly.pdbx_strand_id
1 'polypeptide(L)'
;MRSAWRSLGLRLLCALWLAPSVVWAEGASLFAQLMTPPGQPAARVTYPIEALVAQLRGQVSANGGEAGDGLPLVLIPLGRSLQRHTAGAAHYFESPRVVVAVTGEPAATDRPLLRDRLYLGYHEAAGVLEVISYNDSAGRFEFEIVDDYREGATPRLRAGNRGLCLACHQNAAPLFSRQTWDETSGNAAIARLLSAAGRDFYGLPWRHGVDVANAIDDATDRANLLSIAQTVWQHGCAHADRPTAVRCRARLLWRTLLDRLGSPATGRLTDDPALAPLAAHWSQRWPDGLPVPNPDIPNRQPFAATLPWQALPTEPAELRRVADVAERFDPLALRPPLGHWRVNDAATLPNLIHALGQFIADVDIAALDHALRGAIGMQAEALTLECSRRHRPEREDLDCHHASGLALSARRSADQLKIDRLVLGAGPARSAPPFRRGADGHFYPAGTAPRTPEGAALRRIEVSPGAVRVLLTDDLAALRTHVDRLVADTLAGRSDALDDAPLRRAAVLSPLLPMPTERPAPVPTLAERSSPDDPDLAPFYKHCGLCHDSTEAFPPGFLHGDRDTIRAAVDRCAPRMARRLAMWASPAGTREKTPMPPPASTQAGDIQHSGDLASMRQWLHGRLQANGHNPAQLAARPYADLPDCAVF
;
A
#
# COMPACT_ATOMS: atom_id res chain seq x y z
N MET A 1 -58.90 32.50 37.71
CA MET A 1 -59.65 32.15 36.48
C MET A 1 -58.67 32.19 35.31
N ARG A 2 -58.59 31.10 34.52
CA ARG A 2 -58.10 31.00 33.11
C ARG A 2 -56.65 31.49 32.85
N SER A 3 -55.69 30.61 32.56
CA SER A 3 -55.38 30.00 31.24
C SER A 3 -54.13 30.63 30.61
N ALA A 4 -53.04 29.85 30.46
CA ALA A 4 -52.25 29.68 29.21
C ALA A 4 -50.90 28.98 29.50
N TRP A 5 -50.87 27.65 29.39
CA TRP A 5 -49.64 26.86 29.23
C TRP A 5 -49.77 26.07 27.93
N ARG A 6 -49.12 26.53 26.86
CA ARG A 6 -48.82 25.78 25.62
C ARG A 6 -47.80 26.60 24.83
N SER A 7 -46.74 25.95 24.36
CA SER A 7 -45.65 26.40 23.49
C SER A 7 -44.28 26.72 24.13
N LEU A 8 -43.65 25.71 24.74
CA LEU A 8 -42.20 25.56 24.66
C LEU A 8 -41.88 24.18 24.09
N GLY A 9 -41.96 24.10 22.76
CA GLY A 9 -41.42 23.00 21.98
C GLY A 9 -40.18 23.45 21.23
N LEU A 10 -39.14 22.61 21.29
CA LEU A 10 -38.30 22.31 20.14
C LEU A 10 -37.22 23.33 19.71
N ARG A 11 -36.26 23.72 20.58
CA ARG A 11 -35.03 24.41 20.11
C ARG A 11 -33.72 24.14 20.87
N LEU A 12 -33.57 23.07 21.66
CA LEU A 12 -32.34 22.88 22.46
C LEU A 12 -31.66 21.49 22.40
N LEU A 13 -31.82 20.72 21.31
CA LEU A 13 -31.16 19.41 21.15
C LEU A 13 -30.51 19.19 19.77
N CYS A 14 -29.94 20.24 19.14
CA CYS A 14 -29.21 20.10 17.86
C CYS A 14 -27.84 20.82 17.82
N ALA A 15 -27.21 21.11 18.96
CA ALA A 15 -26.00 21.96 19.00
C ALA A 15 -24.78 21.33 19.70
N LEU A 16 -24.71 20.00 19.81
CA LEU A 16 -23.47 19.29 20.11
C LEU A 16 -23.21 18.34 18.94
N TRP A 17 -21.96 18.29 18.46
CA TRP A 17 -21.46 17.56 17.27
C TRP A 17 -21.41 18.33 15.94
N LEU A 18 -20.85 19.54 15.96
CA LEU A 18 -20.15 20.10 14.79
C LEU A 18 -18.74 20.49 15.24
N ALA A 19 -17.87 19.50 15.37
CA ALA A 19 -16.44 19.77 15.31
C ALA A 19 -16.14 20.25 13.88
N PRO A 20 -15.38 21.34 13.68
CA PRO A 20 -15.03 21.79 12.34
C PRO A 20 -14.26 20.68 11.63
N SER A 21 -14.80 20.20 10.51
CA SER A 21 -14.11 19.27 9.61
C SER A 21 -12.78 19.91 9.19
N VAL A 22 -11.67 19.20 9.40
CA VAL A 22 -10.38 19.64 8.88
C VAL A 22 -10.43 19.58 7.35
N VAL A 23 -10.29 20.73 6.69
CA VAL A 23 -10.19 20.82 5.23
C VAL A 23 -8.73 20.63 4.85
N TRP A 24 -8.43 19.54 4.17
CA TRP A 24 -7.09 19.21 3.65
C TRP A 24 -6.90 19.80 2.25
N ALA A 25 -5.64 19.98 1.83
CA ALA A 25 -5.30 20.45 0.49
C ALA A 25 -5.91 19.52 -0.58
N GLU A 26 -6.74 20.07 -1.46
CA GLU A 26 -7.57 19.28 -2.38
C GLU A 26 -6.71 18.45 -3.35
N GLY A 27 -6.99 17.14 -3.33
CA GLY A 27 -6.37 16.04 -4.08
C GLY A 27 -4.84 16.03 -4.22
N ALA A 28 -4.17 16.51 -3.18
CA ALA A 28 -2.78 16.14 -2.89
C ALA A 28 -2.69 14.69 -2.38
N SER A 29 -1.50 14.10 -2.36
CA SER A 29 -1.26 12.79 -1.71
C SER A 29 -1.55 12.86 -0.20
N LEU A 30 -1.79 11.72 0.45
CA LEU A 30 -1.97 11.65 1.90
C LEU A 30 -0.80 12.29 2.67
N PHE A 31 0.45 12.12 2.21
CA PHE A 31 1.60 12.78 2.80
C PHE A 31 1.53 14.29 2.67
N ALA A 32 1.28 14.81 1.47
CA ALA A 32 1.14 16.24 1.23
C ALA A 32 0.00 16.84 2.06
N GLN A 33 -1.12 16.13 2.20
CA GLN A 33 -2.22 16.51 3.09
C GLN A 33 -1.74 16.60 4.54
N LEU A 34 -1.12 15.54 5.09
CA LEU A 34 -0.60 15.54 6.46
C LEU A 34 0.42 16.66 6.75
N MET A 35 1.22 17.00 5.75
CA MET A 35 2.24 18.06 5.85
C MET A 35 1.68 19.45 5.61
N THR A 36 0.44 19.61 5.14
CA THR A 36 -0.19 20.91 4.89
C THR A 36 -1.07 21.29 6.08
N PRO A 37 -0.67 22.28 6.91
CA PRO A 37 -1.50 22.71 8.02
C PRO A 37 -2.84 23.29 7.53
N PRO A 38 -3.92 23.16 8.31
CA PRO A 38 -5.22 23.71 7.94
C PRO A 38 -5.13 25.21 7.59
N GLY A 39 -5.67 25.59 6.42
CA GLY A 39 -5.68 26.97 5.94
C GLY A 39 -4.36 27.48 5.37
N GLN A 40 -3.34 26.63 5.21
CA GLN A 40 -2.08 27.00 4.54
C GLN A 40 -2.07 26.55 3.08
N PRO A 41 -1.43 27.31 2.17
CA PRO A 41 -1.39 27.00 0.74
C PRO A 41 -0.31 25.99 0.36
N ALA A 42 0.62 25.66 1.26
CA ALA A 42 1.78 24.84 0.96
C ALA A 42 2.11 23.87 2.11
N ALA A 43 2.62 22.70 1.73
CA ALA A 43 3.11 21.70 2.67
C ALA A 43 4.36 22.20 3.42
N ARG A 44 4.38 22.01 4.73
CA ARG A 44 5.53 22.22 5.61
C ARG A 44 5.97 20.87 6.17
N VAL A 45 6.97 20.28 5.53
CA VAL A 45 7.45 18.94 5.93
C VAL A 45 8.17 19.02 7.27
N THR A 46 7.80 18.14 8.19
CA THR A 46 8.41 18.02 9.52
C THR A 46 9.85 17.51 9.42
N TYR A 47 10.75 18.21 10.11
CA TYR A 47 12.17 17.88 10.26
C TYR A 47 12.54 18.01 11.74
N PRO A 48 13.43 17.18 12.29
CA PRO A 48 14.16 16.06 11.64
C PRO A 48 13.34 14.76 11.51
N ILE A 49 13.95 13.68 11.00
CA ILE A 49 13.27 12.42 10.65
C ILE A 49 12.58 11.78 11.85
N GLU A 50 13.17 11.87 13.04
CA GLU A 50 12.60 11.37 14.29
C GLU A 50 11.33 12.13 14.70
N ALA A 51 11.24 13.43 14.40
CA ALA A 51 10.05 14.22 14.62
C ALA A 51 8.95 13.86 13.61
N LEU A 52 9.31 13.61 12.35
CA LEU A 52 8.37 13.14 11.33
C LEU A 52 7.81 11.75 11.68
N VAL A 53 8.66 10.81 12.09
CA VAL A 53 8.24 9.48 12.55
C VAL A 53 7.32 9.58 13.77
N ALA A 54 7.62 10.46 14.73
CA ALA A 54 6.75 10.71 15.88
C ALA A 54 5.39 11.29 15.47
N GLN A 55 5.35 12.21 14.50
CA GLN A 55 4.09 12.74 13.97
C GLN A 55 3.23 11.66 13.31
N LEU A 56 3.85 10.78 12.51
CA LEU A 56 3.16 9.64 11.90
C LEU A 56 2.65 8.66 12.96
N ARG A 57 3.43 8.43 14.03
CA ARG A 57 3.03 7.57 15.15
C ARG A 57 1.76 8.08 15.83
N GLY A 58 1.57 9.40 15.89
CA GLY A 58 0.34 10.01 16.40
C GLY A 58 -0.90 9.80 15.53
N GLN A 59 -0.77 9.31 14.29
CA GLN A 59 -1.91 9.01 13.41
C GLN A 59 -2.42 7.58 13.53
N VAL A 60 -1.57 6.65 14.00
CA VAL A 60 -1.88 5.22 14.07
C VAL A 60 -2.30 4.80 15.49
N SER A 61 -3.13 3.77 15.57
CA SER A 61 -3.54 3.15 16.82
C SER A 61 -2.36 2.44 17.48
N ALA A 62 -2.15 2.69 18.78
CA ALA A 62 -1.04 2.13 19.56
C ALA A 62 -1.03 0.59 19.67
N ASN A 63 -2.14 -0.07 19.31
CA ASN A 63 -2.30 -1.53 19.39
C ASN A 63 -2.56 -2.18 18.02
N GLY A 64 -2.32 -1.47 16.91
CA GLY A 64 -2.88 -1.80 15.59
C GLY A 64 -1.90 -2.29 14.52
N GLY A 65 -0.62 -2.52 14.84
CA GLY A 65 0.41 -2.91 13.86
C GLY A 65 0.74 -4.40 13.84
N GLU A 66 1.05 -4.95 12.65
CA GLU A 66 1.53 -6.34 12.48
C GLU A 66 2.93 -6.57 13.09
N ALA A 67 3.74 -5.51 13.18
CA ALA A 67 5.00 -5.48 13.93
C ALA A 67 5.04 -4.27 14.86
N GLY A 68 4.78 -4.48 16.15
CA GLY A 68 4.92 -3.45 17.18
C GLY A 68 3.88 -2.32 17.09
N ASP A 69 4.36 -1.09 16.88
CA ASP A 69 3.59 0.16 16.98
C ASP A 69 2.90 0.60 15.67
N GLY A 70 2.92 -0.24 14.64
CA GLY A 70 2.32 0.06 13.33
C GLY A 70 3.16 0.95 12.41
N LEU A 71 4.44 1.18 12.75
CA LEU A 71 5.41 1.92 11.94
C LEU A 71 6.74 1.17 11.84
N PRO A 72 6.77 -0.02 11.18
CA PRO A 72 7.99 -0.75 10.98
C PRO A 72 9.04 0.11 10.25
N LEU A 73 10.27 0.03 10.74
CA LEU A 73 11.40 0.80 10.28
C LEU A 73 12.63 -0.09 10.17
N VAL A 74 13.35 0.03 9.07
CA VAL A 74 14.60 -0.70 8.84
C VAL A 74 15.70 0.23 8.33
N LEU A 75 16.96 -0.11 8.61
CA LEU A 75 18.14 0.52 8.02
C LEU A 75 18.69 -0.36 6.89
N ILE A 76 19.04 0.26 5.76
CA ILE A 76 19.54 -0.44 4.57
C ILE A 76 20.84 0.23 4.10
N PRO A 77 22.02 -0.26 4.54
CA PRO A 77 23.32 0.30 4.15
C PRO A 77 23.71 -0.06 2.70
N LEU A 78 23.38 -1.27 2.25
CA LEU A 78 23.74 -1.81 0.94
C LEU A 78 22.49 -2.01 0.08
N GLY A 79 21.73 -0.93 -0.11
CA GLY A 79 20.41 -0.98 -0.75
C GLY A 79 20.44 -0.96 -2.28
N ARG A 80 19.24 -1.04 -2.87
CA ARG A 80 19.02 -1.06 -4.33
C ARG A 80 18.33 0.22 -4.85
N SER A 81 18.20 1.22 -3.99
CA SER A 81 17.49 2.47 -4.28
C SER A 81 18.27 3.42 -5.19
N LEU A 82 17.62 4.49 -5.63
CA LEU A 82 18.25 5.55 -6.43
C LEU A 82 19.44 6.17 -5.69
N GLN A 83 19.27 6.56 -4.42
CA GLN A 83 20.31 7.23 -3.62
C GLN A 83 21.41 6.31 -3.06
N ARG A 84 21.50 5.05 -3.50
CA ARG A 84 22.37 4.03 -2.87
C ARG A 84 23.87 4.35 -2.93
N HIS A 85 24.30 5.24 -3.82
CA HIS A 85 25.71 5.58 -3.99
C HIS A 85 26.12 6.88 -3.30
N THR A 86 25.17 7.65 -2.76
CA THR A 86 25.40 9.02 -2.31
C THR A 86 26.29 9.10 -1.08
N ALA A 87 26.23 8.12 -0.16
CA ALA A 87 27.18 8.03 0.95
C ALA A 87 28.61 7.68 0.48
N GLY A 88 28.76 7.02 -0.66
CA GLY A 88 30.02 6.40 -1.06
C GLY A 88 30.35 5.12 -0.26
N ALA A 89 31.16 4.24 -0.86
CA ALA A 89 31.38 2.89 -0.32
C ALA A 89 32.06 2.84 1.05
N ALA A 90 32.78 3.89 1.44
CA ALA A 90 33.38 4.01 2.76
C ALA A 90 32.35 4.29 3.87
N HIS A 91 31.18 4.84 3.52
CA HIS A 91 30.22 5.36 4.51
C HIS A 91 28.86 4.65 4.45
N TYR A 92 28.74 3.50 3.75
CA TYR A 92 27.47 2.76 3.64
C TYR A 92 26.84 2.42 5.00
N PHE A 93 27.65 2.07 5.99
CA PHE A 93 27.18 1.73 7.34
C PHE A 93 27.13 2.93 8.29
N GLU A 94 27.73 4.06 7.91
CA GLU A 94 27.63 5.31 8.66
C GLU A 94 26.34 6.03 8.29
N SER A 95 26.00 6.16 7.00
CA SER A 95 24.77 6.81 6.52
C SER A 95 23.86 5.80 5.79
N PRO A 96 23.32 4.77 6.46
CA PRO A 96 22.39 3.84 5.83
C PRO A 96 21.08 4.55 5.47
N ARG A 97 20.39 4.05 4.45
CA ARG A 97 19.04 4.50 4.13
C ARG A 97 18.08 4.03 5.23
N VAL A 98 17.23 4.94 5.71
CA VAL A 98 16.10 4.60 6.58
C VAL A 98 14.89 4.33 5.70
N VAL A 99 14.20 3.21 5.92
CA VAL A 99 12.91 2.92 5.29
C VAL A 99 11.85 2.79 6.37
N VAL A 100 10.72 3.46 6.18
CA VAL A 100 9.56 3.42 7.08
C VAL A 100 8.32 3.09 6.26
N ALA A 101 7.47 2.20 6.77
CA ALA A 101 6.14 1.96 6.22
C ALA A 101 5.08 2.17 7.30
N VAL A 102 3.89 2.63 6.91
CA VAL A 102 2.75 2.71 7.82
C VAL A 102 1.91 1.45 7.69
N THR A 103 1.86 0.64 8.75
CA THR A 103 1.09 -0.63 8.80
C THR A 103 -0.04 -0.60 9.83
N GLY A 104 -0.03 0.39 10.72
CA GLY A 104 -1.06 0.56 11.74
C GLY A 104 -2.35 1.19 11.23
N GLU A 105 -3.48 0.73 11.75
CA GLU A 105 -4.80 1.33 11.56
C GLU A 105 -4.88 2.75 12.14
N PRO A 106 -5.74 3.64 11.59
CA PRO A 106 -5.94 4.97 12.15
C PRO A 106 -6.52 4.91 13.56
N ALA A 107 -6.11 5.84 14.41
CA ALA A 107 -6.55 5.90 15.81
C ALA A 107 -8.03 6.32 15.98
N ALA A 108 -8.62 7.00 15.00
CA ALA A 108 -10.00 7.49 15.01
C ALA A 108 -10.55 7.61 13.57
N THR A 109 -11.89 7.68 13.43
CA THR A 109 -12.55 7.72 12.10
C THR A 109 -12.22 8.99 11.31
N ASP A 110 -11.96 10.11 11.99
CA ASP A 110 -11.62 11.40 11.39
C ASP A 110 -10.16 11.51 10.92
N ARG A 111 -9.32 10.51 11.23
CA ARG A 111 -7.92 10.44 10.80
C ARG A 111 -7.81 9.83 9.40
N PRO A 112 -6.80 10.23 8.60
CA PRO A 112 -6.54 9.61 7.33
C PRO A 112 -6.15 8.13 7.50
N LEU A 113 -6.56 7.29 6.55
CA LEU A 113 -6.14 5.89 6.51
C LEU A 113 -4.77 5.81 5.86
N LEU A 114 -3.71 5.74 6.67
CA LEU A 114 -2.33 5.69 6.20
C LEU A 114 -1.79 4.25 6.02
N ARG A 115 -2.46 3.27 6.64
CA ARG A 115 -2.11 1.85 6.53
C ARG A 115 -1.96 1.44 5.07
N ASP A 116 -0.80 0.87 4.76
CA ASP A 116 -0.39 0.37 3.45
C ASP A 116 -0.42 1.44 2.34
N ARG A 117 -0.43 2.72 2.72
CA ARG A 117 -0.61 3.86 1.83
C ARG A 117 0.51 4.89 1.90
N LEU A 118 1.41 4.79 2.86
CA LEU A 118 2.50 5.74 3.04
C LEU A 118 3.82 5.02 3.38
N TYR A 119 4.84 5.31 2.58
CA TYR A 119 6.18 4.76 2.69
C TYR A 119 7.21 5.88 2.53
N LEU A 120 8.24 5.83 3.36
CA LEU A 120 9.32 6.82 3.38
C LEU A 120 10.68 6.14 3.15
N GLY A 121 11.55 6.82 2.41
CA GLY A 121 12.96 6.47 2.25
C GLY A 121 13.83 7.68 2.51
N TYR A 122 14.44 7.77 3.70
CA TYR A 122 15.32 8.86 4.06
C TYR A 122 16.79 8.48 3.85
N HIS A 123 17.57 9.38 3.26
CA HIS A 123 19.01 9.23 3.10
C HIS A 123 19.74 10.52 3.49
N GLU A 124 20.45 10.51 4.62
CA GLU A 124 21.14 11.68 5.18
C GLU A 124 22.20 12.25 4.24
N ALA A 125 23.09 11.41 3.71
CA ALA A 125 24.12 11.88 2.77
C ALA A 125 23.56 12.57 1.51
N ALA A 126 22.33 12.25 1.12
CA ALA A 126 21.65 12.90 0.00
C ALA A 126 20.87 14.15 0.43
N GLY A 127 20.55 14.30 1.71
CA GLY A 127 19.63 15.33 2.19
C GLY A 127 18.23 15.20 1.59
N VAL A 128 17.79 13.97 1.30
CA VAL A 128 16.54 13.69 0.57
C VAL A 128 15.66 12.71 1.35
N LEU A 129 14.36 12.97 1.33
CA LEU A 129 13.30 12.03 1.69
C LEU A 129 12.51 11.64 0.43
N GLU A 130 12.53 10.37 0.06
CA GLU A 130 11.66 9.81 -0.97
C GLU A 130 10.35 9.37 -0.34
N VAL A 131 9.22 9.72 -0.94
CA VAL A 131 7.88 9.44 -0.40
C VAL A 131 7.06 8.72 -1.47
N ILE A 132 6.45 7.60 -1.08
CA ILE A 132 5.40 6.95 -1.86
C ILE A 132 4.13 7.07 -1.05
N SER A 133 3.17 7.84 -1.54
CA SER A 133 1.94 8.16 -0.82
C SER A 133 0.73 7.96 -1.71
N TYR A 134 -0.29 7.31 -1.17
CA TYR A 134 -1.57 7.18 -1.86
C TYR A 134 -2.25 8.54 -2.01
N ASN A 135 -2.96 8.73 -3.13
CA ASN A 135 -3.81 9.89 -3.38
C ASN A 135 -5.23 9.39 -3.64
N ASP A 136 -6.11 9.55 -2.65
CA ASP A 136 -7.49 9.08 -2.70
C ASP A 136 -8.27 9.71 -3.86
N SER A 137 -8.03 10.99 -4.14
CA SER A 137 -8.69 11.71 -5.23
C SER A 137 -8.31 11.19 -6.62
N ALA A 138 -7.08 10.69 -6.76
CA ALA A 138 -6.53 10.20 -8.01
C ALA A 138 -6.61 8.67 -8.14
N GLY A 139 -6.99 7.97 -7.06
CA GLY A 139 -7.09 6.51 -7.01
C GLY A 139 -5.78 5.77 -7.24
N ARG A 140 -4.63 6.38 -6.90
CA ARG A 140 -3.29 5.81 -7.18
C ARG A 140 -2.23 6.30 -6.19
N PHE A 141 -1.08 5.63 -6.16
CA PHE A 141 0.11 6.15 -5.49
C PHE A 141 0.78 7.25 -6.30
N GLU A 142 1.23 8.28 -5.59
CA GLU A 142 2.13 9.32 -6.07
C GLU A 142 3.53 9.09 -5.53
N PHE A 143 4.51 9.50 -6.33
CA PHE A 143 5.93 9.46 -6.00
C PHE A 143 6.39 10.90 -5.81
N GLU A 144 6.89 11.21 -4.62
CA GLU A 144 7.25 12.56 -4.21
C GLU A 144 8.66 12.56 -3.63
N ILE A 145 9.32 13.71 -3.73
CA ILE A 145 10.67 13.93 -3.20
C ILE A 145 10.61 15.15 -2.30
N VAL A 146 11.22 15.05 -1.12
CA VAL A 146 11.51 16.21 -0.28
C VAL A 146 13.01 16.50 -0.40
N ASP A 147 13.31 17.58 -1.11
CA ASP A 147 14.67 18.11 -1.19
C ASP A 147 15.03 18.85 0.10
N ASP A 148 16.32 19.12 0.28
CA ASP A 148 16.81 19.97 1.37
C ASP A 148 16.42 19.46 2.78
N TYR A 149 16.24 18.14 2.91
CA TYR A 149 15.91 17.45 4.16
C TYR A 149 17.17 17.22 5.00
N ARG A 150 17.76 18.31 5.48
CA ARG A 150 19.02 18.33 6.24
C ARG A 150 19.10 19.54 7.15
N GLU A 151 20.04 19.51 8.09
CA GLU A 151 20.24 20.58 9.06
C GLU A 151 20.56 21.91 8.36
N GLY A 152 19.98 23.00 8.88
CA GLY A 152 20.19 24.35 8.35
C GLY A 152 19.48 24.65 7.03
N ALA A 153 18.70 23.72 6.49
CA ALA A 153 17.92 23.90 5.25
C ALA A 153 16.41 23.83 5.52
N THR A 154 15.60 24.25 4.53
CA THR A 154 14.14 24.15 4.60
C THR A 154 13.68 23.03 3.67
N PRO A 155 13.07 21.95 4.20
CA PRO A 155 12.54 20.86 3.38
C PRO A 155 11.54 21.35 2.31
N ARG A 156 11.69 20.90 1.07
CA ARG A 156 10.80 21.27 -0.04
C ARG A 156 10.19 20.04 -0.70
N LEU A 157 8.88 19.87 -0.53
CA LEU A 157 8.12 18.79 -1.17
C LEU A 157 7.86 19.11 -2.65
N ARG A 158 8.14 18.15 -3.53
CA ARG A 158 7.80 18.20 -4.95
C ARG A 158 7.39 16.83 -5.47
N ALA A 159 6.70 16.82 -6.61
CA ALA A 159 6.45 15.59 -7.35
C ALA A 159 7.76 15.01 -7.91
N GLY A 160 7.92 13.69 -7.80
CA GLY A 160 8.98 12.95 -8.46
C GLY A 160 8.68 12.74 -9.94
N ASN A 161 9.71 12.38 -10.71
CA ASN A 161 9.53 11.99 -12.10
C ASN A 161 8.85 10.61 -12.17
N ARG A 162 7.53 10.60 -12.34
CA ARG A 162 6.73 9.37 -12.36
C ARG A 162 7.25 8.34 -13.36
N GLY A 163 7.67 8.76 -14.55
CA GLY A 163 8.22 7.86 -15.57
C GLY A 163 9.49 7.14 -15.11
N LEU A 164 10.37 7.85 -14.38
CA LEU A 164 11.53 7.26 -13.71
C LEU A 164 11.10 6.28 -12.62
N CYS A 165 10.17 6.66 -11.75
CA CYS A 165 9.71 5.81 -10.65
C CYS A 165 9.08 4.50 -11.16
N LEU A 166 8.27 4.55 -12.23
CA LEU A 166 7.58 3.39 -12.79
C LEU A 166 8.51 2.36 -13.44
N ALA A 167 9.75 2.73 -13.78
CA ALA A 167 10.74 1.75 -14.26
C ALA A 167 11.09 0.70 -13.19
N CYS A 168 11.14 1.11 -11.91
CA CYS A 168 11.25 0.20 -10.78
C CYS A 168 9.86 -0.23 -10.30
N HIS A 169 8.96 0.73 -10.04
CA HIS A 169 7.59 0.54 -9.54
C HIS A 169 6.61 0.16 -10.64
N GLN A 170 6.82 -1.01 -11.22
CA GLN A 170 6.09 -1.56 -12.38
C GLN A 170 4.57 -1.62 -12.17
N ASN A 171 4.12 -1.73 -10.93
CA ASN A 171 2.70 -1.79 -10.55
C ASN A 171 2.10 -0.41 -10.18
N ALA A 172 2.88 0.68 -10.36
CA ALA A 172 2.54 2.02 -9.89
C ALA A 172 2.21 2.08 -8.38
N ALA A 173 2.89 1.26 -7.59
CA ALA A 173 2.73 1.09 -6.15
C ALA A 173 4.10 0.76 -5.50
N PRO A 174 4.22 0.76 -4.16
CA PRO A 174 5.46 0.39 -3.47
C PRO A 174 5.97 -1.01 -3.85
N LEU A 175 7.27 -1.23 -3.69
CA LEU A 175 7.94 -2.51 -3.96
C LEU A 175 9.10 -2.67 -2.98
N PHE A 176 9.33 -3.89 -2.49
CA PHE A 176 10.46 -4.19 -1.62
C PHE A 176 10.96 -5.61 -1.87
N SER A 177 12.04 -5.97 -1.15
CA SER A 177 12.53 -7.32 -1.20
C SER A 177 11.61 -8.23 -0.40
N ARG A 178 11.26 -9.38 -0.98
CA ARG A 178 10.59 -10.46 -0.25
C ARG A 178 11.35 -10.85 1.03
N GLN A 179 10.63 -11.43 1.99
CA GLN A 179 11.20 -12.09 3.17
C GLN A 179 12.42 -12.98 2.82
N THR A 180 13.51 -12.96 3.58
CA THR A 180 13.80 -12.28 4.87
C THR A 180 14.36 -10.86 4.79
N TRP A 181 14.58 -10.35 3.58
CA TRP A 181 15.19 -9.05 3.31
C TRP A 181 16.55 -8.85 4.02
N ASP A 182 17.54 -9.63 3.61
CA ASP A 182 18.88 -9.74 4.23
C ASP A 182 19.79 -8.51 4.04
N GLU A 183 19.30 -7.48 3.36
CA GLU A 183 19.97 -6.18 3.21
C GLU A 183 19.63 -5.20 4.34
N THR A 184 18.72 -5.57 5.24
CA THR A 184 18.21 -4.70 6.31
C THR A 184 18.95 -4.92 7.64
N SER A 185 18.74 -4.00 8.59
CA SER A 185 19.11 -4.13 10.00
C SER A 185 18.53 -5.36 10.71
N GLY A 186 17.55 -6.06 10.12
CA GLY A 186 17.06 -7.34 10.64
C GLY A 186 18.06 -8.50 10.45
N ASN A 187 19.03 -8.36 9.55
CA ASN A 187 20.09 -9.33 9.34
C ASN A 187 21.25 -9.14 10.34
N ALA A 188 21.69 -10.23 10.97
CA ALA A 188 22.72 -10.18 12.02
C ALA A 188 24.07 -9.62 11.56
N ALA A 189 24.49 -9.89 10.31
CA ALA A 189 25.74 -9.36 9.78
C ALA A 189 25.65 -7.84 9.54
N ILE A 190 24.54 -7.38 8.97
CA ILE A 190 24.24 -5.95 8.77
C ILE A 190 24.16 -5.23 10.13
N ALA A 191 23.42 -5.78 11.10
CA ALA A 191 23.30 -5.21 12.44
C ALA A 191 24.64 -5.10 13.18
N ARG A 192 25.54 -6.07 12.99
CA ARG A 192 26.90 -6.04 13.55
C ARG A 192 27.73 -4.91 12.96
N LEU A 193 27.69 -4.71 11.64
CA LEU A 193 28.40 -3.62 10.97
C LEU A 193 27.83 -2.24 11.33
N LEU A 194 26.50 -2.10 11.39
CA LEU A 194 25.85 -0.88 11.88
C LEU A 194 26.22 -0.56 13.33
N SER A 195 26.31 -1.59 14.19
CA SER A 195 26.76 -1.41 15.58
C SER A 195 28.23 -0.96 15.66
N ALA A 196 29.08 -1.49 14.78
CA ALA A 196 30.50 -1.12 14.72
C ALA A 196 30.71 0.33 14.23
N ALA A 197 29.80 0.86 13.40
CA ALA A 197 29.82 2.27 13.00
C ALA A 197 29.55 3.24 14.16
N GLY A 198 28.99 2.77 15.28
CA GLY A 198 28.90 3.54 16.53
C GLY A 198 27.94 4.73 16.53
N ARG A 199 27.02 4.82 15.55
CA ARG A 199 26.02 5.90 15.46
C ARG A 199 24.72 5.55 16.19
N ASP A 200 23.98 6.58 16.58
CA ASP A 200 22.64 6.50 17.17
C ASP A 200 21.51 6.39 16.12
N PHE A 201 21.82 6.69 14.86
CA PHE A 201 20.91 6.70 13.72
C PHE A 201 19.62 7.48 14.03
N TYR A 202 19.80 8.74 14.43
CA TYR A 202 18.74 9.72 14.71
C TYR A 202 17.83 9.29 15.89
N GLY A 203 18.32 8.41 16.77
CA GLY A 203 17.55 7.87 17.89
C GLY A 203 16.42 6.92 17.49
N LEU A 204 16.39 6.45 16.23
CA LEU A 204 15.34 5.57 15.71
C LEU A 204 15.53 4.12 16.22
N PRO A 205 14.43 3.37 16.47
CA PRO A 205 14.50 2.00 16.98
C PRO A 205 14.84 1.00 15.86
N TRP A 206 16.10 0.95 15.45
CA TRP A 206 16.55 0.11 14.32
C TRP A 206 16.97 -1.31 14.69
N ARG A 207 17.05 -1.64 15.98
CA ARG A 207 17.40 -2.99 16.46
C ARG A 207 16.15 -3.83 16.58
N HIS A 208 15.95 -4.74 15.63
CA HIS A 208 14.77 -5.59 15.54
C HIS A 208 15.11 -6.92 14.84
N GLY A 209 14.16 -7.86 14.85
CA GLY A 209 14.25 -9.10 14.08
C GLY A 209 13.83 -8.92 12.62
N VAL A 210 13.71 -10.06 11.92
CA VAL A 210 13.22 -10.13 10.54
C VAL A 210 11.71 -9.85 10.43
N ASP A 211 10.97 -9.92 11.53
CA ASP A 211 9.54 -9.65 11.63
C ASP A 211 9.17 -8.23 11.20
N VAL A 212 10.01 -7.24 11.53
CA VAL A 212 9.79 -5.84 11.13
C VAL A 212 9.95 -5.66 9.62
N ALA A 213 10.94 -6.32 9.01
CA ALA A 213 11.12 -6.30 7.56
C ALA A 213 9.98 -7.02 6.84
N ASN A 214 9.51 -8.14 7.38
CA ASN A 214 8.35 -8.87 6.86
C ASN A 214 7.08 -8.02 6.91
N ALA A 215 6.85 -7.25 7.97
CA ALA A 215 5.68 -6.38 8.05
C ALA A 215 5.66 -5.29 6.95
N ILE A 216 6.83 -4.84 6.47
CA ILE A 216 6.93 -3.93 5.32
C ILE A 216 6.62 -4.68 4.02
N ASP A 217 7.08 -5.92 3.88
CA ASP A 217 6.78 -6.80 2.75
C ASP A 217 5.26 -7.06 2.63
N ASP A 218 4.64 -7.53 3.72
CA ASP A 218 3.20 -7.80 3.82
C ASP A 218 2.36 -6.54 3.53
N ALA A 219 2.80 -5.38 4.03
CA ALA A 219 2.15 -4.10 3.73
C ALA A 219 2.22 -3.76 2.25
N THR A 220 3.31 -4.12 1.59
CA THR A 220 3.54 -3.83 0.18
C THR A 220 2.70 -4.72 -0.72
N ASP A 221 2.51 -5.99 -0.36
CA ASP A 221 1.53 -6.88 -0.99
C ASP A 221 0.13 -6.27 -0.94
N ARG A 222 -0.29 -5.81 0.24
CA ARG A 222 -1.60 -5.16 0.40
C ARG A 222 -1.72 -3.87 -0.39
N ALA A 223 -0.71 -3.00 -0.33
CA ALA A 223 -0.67 -1.75 -1.10
C ALA A 223 -0.89 -1.97 -2.60
N ASN A 224 -0.30 -3.03 -3.16
CA ASN A 224 -0.42 -3.34 -4.60
C ASN A 224 -1.84 -3.79 -4.99
N LEU A 225 -2.61 -4.37 -4.06
CA LEU A 225 -4.02 -4.71 -4.29
C LEU A 225 -4.93 -3.47 -4.38
N LEU A 226 -4.51 -2.31 -3.86
CA LEU A 226 -5.28 -1.07 -3.98
C LEU A 226 -5.44 -0.62 -5.45
N SER A 227 -4.40 -0.81 -6.27
CA SER A 227 -4.47 -0.52 -7.72
C SER A 227 -5.46 -1.42 -8.44
N ILE A 228 -5.56 -2.69 -8.03
CA ILE A 228 -6.54 -3.66 -8.56
C ILE A 228 -7.94 -3.28 -8.15
N ALA A 229 -8.15 -2.99 -6.86
CA ALA A 229 -9.44 -2.55 -6.34
C ALA A 229 -9.95 -1.31 -7.09
N GLN A 230 -9.09 -0.31 -7.31
CA GLN A 230 -9.46 0.91 -8.05
C GLN A 230 -9.76 0.63 -9.53
N THR A 231 -8.96 -0.21 -10.19
CA THR A 231 -9.20 -0.59 -11.59
C THR A 231 -10.57 -1.25 -11.75
N VAL A 232 -10.91 -2.20 -10.87
CA VAL A 232 -12.21 -2.87 -10.89
C VAL A 232 -13.34 -1.93 -10.46
N TRP A 233 -13.11 -1.07 -9.48
CA TRP A 233 -14.10 -0.09 -9.04
C TRP A 233 -14.48 0.86 -10.17
N GLN A 234 -13.50 1.53 -10.78
CA GLN A 234 -13.72 2.56 -11.78
C GLN A 234 -14.24 1.97 -13.10
N HIS A 235 -13.70 0.84 -13.54
CA HIS A 235 -13.98 0.30 -14.88
C HIS A 235 -14.75 -1.00 -14.88
N GLY A 236 -14.76 -1.78 -13.80
CA GLY A 236 -15.32 -3.12 -13.77
C GLY A 236 -16.83 -3.15 -14.01
N CYS A 237 -17.59 -2.22 -13.42
CA CYS A 237 -19.04 -2.12 -13.60
C CYS A 237 -19.45 -1.23 -14.80
N ALA A 238 -18.53 -0.90 -15.71
CA ALA A 238 -18.83 -0.03 -16.86
C ALA A 238 -20.00 -0.59 -17.69
N HIS A 239 -20.98 0.25 -17.98
CA HIS A 239 -22.20 -0.14 -18.70
C HIS A 239 -22.79 1.08 -19.41
N ALA A 240 -23.41 0.89 -20.59
CA ALA A 240 -24.00 1.98 -21.36
C ALA A 240 -25.16 2.68 -20.62
N ASP A 241 -25.95 1.91 -19.87
CA ASP A 241 -26.95 2.43 -18.94
C ASP A 241 -26.29 2.77 -17.58
N ARG A 242 -26.15 4.06 -17.28
CA ARG A 242 -25.54 4.59 -16.05
C ARG A 242 -26.20 4.05 -14.76
N PRO A 243 -27.53 4.01 -14.62
CA PRO A 243 -28.20 3.36 -13.49
C PRO A 243 -27.77 1.92 -13.21
N THR A 244 -27.53 1.12 -14.25
CA THR A 244 -27.02 -0.26 -14.12
C THR A 244 -25.59 -0.28 -13.57
N ALA A 245 -24.70 0.59 -14.06
CA ALA A 245 -23.33 0.70 -13.55
C ALA A 245 -23.30 1.12 -12.06
N VAL A 246 -24.09 2.14 -11.69
CA VAL A 246 -24.20 2.61 -10.30
C VAL A 246 -24.70 1.51 -9.36
N ARG A 247 -25.73 0.75 -9.75
CA ARG A 247 -26.24 -0.37 -8.94
C ARG A 247 -25.25 -1.52 -8.81
N CYS A 248 -24.47 -1.81 -9.84
CA CYS A 248 -23.38 -2.78 -9.77
C CYS A 248 -22.32 -2.37 -8.73
N ARG A 249 -21.88 -1.11 -8.72
CA ARG A 249 -20.94 -0.60 -7.69
C ARG A 249 -21.56 -0.56 -6.29
N ALA A 250 -22.84 -0.21 -6.18
CA ALA A 250 -23.57 -0.29 -4.92
C ALA A 250 -23.58 -1.71 -4.35
N ARG A 251 -23.75 -2.72 -5.21
CA ARG A 251 -23.69 -4.13 -4.82
C ARG A 251 -22.31 -4.54 -4.33
N LEU A 252 -21.25 -4.09 -5.00
CA LEU A 252 -19.87 -4.32 -4.53
C LEU A 252 -19.65 -3.69 -3.16
N LEU A 253 -19.99 -2.40 -2.98
CA LEU A 253 -19.87 -1.71 -1.71
C LEU A 253 -20.62 -2.44 -0.59
N TRP A 254 -21.86 -2.86 -0.85
CA TRP A 254 -22.65 -3.63 0.10
C TRP A 254 -21.97 -4.94 0.51
N ARG A 255 -21.47 -5.73 -0.46
CA ARG A 255 -20.75 -6.98 -0.19
C ARG A 255 -19.47 -6.73 0.61
N THR A 256 -18.74 -5.66 0.30
CA THR A 256 -17.54 -5.24 1.05
C THR A 256 -17.86 -4.87 2.49
N LEU A 257 -18.90 -4.07 2.73
CA LEU A 257 -19.29 -3.69 4.09
C LEU A 257 -19.74 -4.91 4.91
N LEU A 258 -20.49 -5.84 4.32
CA LEU A 258 -20.89 -7.08 4.98
C LEU A 258 -19.69 -7.98 5.34
N ASP A 259 -18.75 -8.13 4.41
CA ASP A 259 -17.52 -8.89 4.62
C ASP A 259 -16.74 -8.33 5.83
N ARG A 260 -16.51 -7.01 5.82
CA ARG A 260 -15.81 -6.30 6.90
C ARG A 260 -16.57 -6.32 8.23
N LEU A 261 -17.89 -6.39 8.21
CA LEU A 261 -18.75 -6.58 9.40
C LEU A 261 -18.81 -8.04 9.89
N GLY A 262 -18.07 -8.98 9.28
CA GLY A 262 -17.94 -10.36 9.76
C GLY A 262 -18.87 -11.38 9.07
N SER A 263 -19.36 -11.05 7.87
CA SER A 263 -20.08 -11.96 6.96
C SER A 263 -19.29 -12.13 5.65
N PRO A 264 -18.29 -13.03 5.62
CA PRO A 264 -17.34 -13.12 4.51
C PRO A 264 -18.00 -13.37 3.15
N ALA A 265 -17.46 -12.75 2.10
CA ALA A 265 -17.88 -13.03 0.74
C ALA A 265 -17.50 -14.47 0.32
N THR A 266 -18.44 -15.17 -0.31
CA THR A 266 -18.25 -16.53 -0.82
C THR A 266 -18.89 -16.69 -2.19
N GLY A 267 -18.48 -17.71 -2.93
CA GLY A 267 -19.03 -18.02 -4.25
C GLY A 267 -18.33 -17.28 -5.38
N ARG A 268 -18.80 -17.49 -6.61
CA ARG A 268 -18.24 -16.87 -7.81
C ARG A 268 -18.92 -15.54 -8.09
N LEU A 269 -18.21 -14.69 -8.83
CA LEU A 269 -18.73 -13.40 -9.28
C LEU A 269 -20.04 -13.56 -10.08
N THR A 270 -20.14 -14.60 -10.90
CA THR A 270 -21.31 -14.91 -11.75
C THR A 270 -22.53 -15.39 -10.98
N ASP A 271 -22.37 -15.77 -9.70
CA ASP A 271 -23.47 -16.30 -8.89
C ASP A 271 -24.36 -15.16 -8.33
N ASP A 272 -23.93 -13.90 -8.41
CA ASP A 272 -24.70 -12.72 -7.98
C ASP A 272 -25.22 -11.93 -9.20
N PRO A 273 -26.54 -12.00 -9.52
CA PRO A 273 -27.11 -11.33 -10.69
C PRO A 273 -26.89 -9.81 -10.70
N ALA A 274 -26.78 -9.17 -9.53
CA ALA A 274 -26.50 -7.74 -9.44
C ALA A 274 -25.06 -7.37 -9.83
N LEU A 275 -24.16 -8.36 -9.93
CA LEU A 275 -22.80 -8.22 -10.45
C LEU A 275 -22.66 -8.72 -11.90
N ALA A 276 -23.74 -9.03 -12.60
CA ALA A 276 -23.69 -9.42 -14.01
C ALA A 276 -22.97 -8.40 -14.93
N PRO A 277 -23.13 -7.06 -14.76
CA PRO A 277 -22.36 -6.10 -15.54
C PRO A 277 -20.85 -6.25 -15.32
N LEU A 278 -20.42 -6.47 -14.08
CA LEU A 278 -19.02 -6.70 -13.74
C LEU A 278 -18.50 -7.98 -14.40
N ALA A 279 -19.22 -9.10 -14.31
CA ALA A 279 -18.79 -10.35 -14.92
C ALA A 279 -18.66 -10.27 -16.46
N ALA A 280 -19.60 -9.57 -17.10
CA ALA A 280 -19.59 -9.36 -18.55
C ALA A 280 -18.40 -8.49 -18.98
N HIS A 281 -18.21 -7.34 -18.34
CA HIS A 281 -17.11 -6.44 -18.67
C HIS A 281 -15.75 -7.05 -18.32
N TRP A 282 -15.65 -7.83 -17.24
CA TRP A 282 -14.42 -8.57 -16.89
C TRP A 282 -13.99 -9.52 -18.00
N SER A 283 -14.94 -10.29 -18.54
CA SER A 283 -14.67 -11.24 -19.63
C SER A 283 -14.23 -10.56 -20.93
N GLN A 284 -14.69 -9.33 -21.17
CA GLN A 284 -14.32 -8.53 -22.35
C GLN A 284 -12.97 -7.83 -22.17
N ARG A 285 -12.73 -7.23 -21.00
CA ARG A 285 -11.56 -6.39 -20.74
C ARG A 285 -10.32 -7.21 -20.37
N TRP A 286 -10.52 -8.34 -19.69
CA TRP A 286 -9.48 -9.23 -19.17
C TRP A 286 -9.78 -10.70 -19.52
N PRO A 287 -9.76 -11.08 -20.82
CA PRO A 287 -10.13 -12.43 -21.27
C PRO A 287 -9.26 -13.54 -20.66
N ASP A 288 -7.98 -13.24 -20.40
CA ASP A 288 -7.04 -14.17 -19.75
C ASP A 288 -7.05 -14.08 -18.21
N GLY A 289 -7.92 -13.23 -17.65
CA GLY A 289 -7.96 -12.85 -16.24
C GLY A 289 -7.22 -11.54 -15.95
N LEU A 290 -7.58 -10.90 -14.85
CA LEU A 290 -6.94 -9.67 -14.39
C LEU A 290 -5.58 -10.01 -13.74
N PRO A 291 -4.45 -9.51 -14.26
CA PRO A 291 -3.14 -9.83 -13.70
C PRO A 291 -2.99 -9.24 -12.29
N VAL A 292 -2.56 -10.08 -11.34
CA VAL A 292 -2.29 -9.68 -9.96
C VAL A 292 -0.88 -9.08 -9.90
N PRO A 293 -0.69 -7.84 -9.42
CA PRO A 293 0.60 -7.18 -9.43
C PRO A 293 1.61 -7.91 -8.56
N ASN A 294 2.89 -7.91 -8.97
CA ASN A 294 3.98 -8.52 -8.24
C ASN A 294 4.93 -7.45 -7.68
N PRO A 295 4.86 -7.15 -6.37
CA PRO A 295 5.73 -6.16 -5.75
C PRO A 295 7.12 -6.69 -5.39
N ASP A 296 7.33 -8.01 -5.47
CA ASP A 296 8.50 -8.65 -4.88
C ASP A 296 9.76 -8.44 -5.72
N ILE A 297 10.81 -7.97 -5.06
CA ILE A 297 12.17 -8.16 -5.54
C ILE A 297 12.76 -9.38 -4.85
N PRO A 298 13.52 -10.26 -5.55
CA PRO A 298 14.19 -11.38 -4.89
C PRO A 298 15.13 -10.93 -3.77
N ASN A 299 15.15 -11.70 -2.67
CA ASN A 299 16.04 -11.45 -1.53
C ASN A 299 17.52 -11.57 -1.94
N ARG A 300 18.31 -10.53 -1.64
CA ARG A 300 19.76 -10.50 -1.87
C ARG A 300 20.45 -10.67 -0.53
N GLN A 301 21.49 -11.49 -0.51
CA GLN A 301 22.30 -11.76 0.68
C GLN A 301 23.71 -11.20 0.48
N PRO A 302 23.98 -9.95 0.90
CA PRO A 302 25.28 -9.30 0.66
C PRO A 302 26.48 -10.10 1.19
N PHE A 303 26.30 -10.81 2.31
CA PHE A 303 27.38 -11.53 3.00
C PHE A 303 27.24 -13.05 2.98
N ALA A 304 26.49 -13.62 2.02
CA ALA A 304 26.29 -15.09 1.93
C ALA A 304 27.61 -15.87 1.76
N ALA A 305 28.62 -15.27 1.13
CA ALA A 305 29.92 -15.89 0.92
C ALA A 305 30.84 -15.80 2.15
N THR A 306 30.47 -15.02 3.17
CA THR A 306 31.27 -14.84 4.39
C THR A 306 30.84 -15.87 5.44
N LEU A 307 31.76 -16.72 5.87
CA LEU A 307 31.47 -17.71 6.91
C LEU A 307 31.27 -17.02 8.27
N PRO A 308 30.45 -17.57 9.19
CA PRO A 308 30.13 -16.90 10.45
C PRO A 308 31.34 -16.51 11.32
N TRP A 309 32.44 -17.27 11.22
CA TRP A 309 33.70 -17.03 11.94
C TRP A 309 34.68 -16.11 11.21
N GLN A 310 34.41 -15.74 9.96
CA GLN A 310 35.22 -14.77 9.23
C GLN A 310 34.82 -13.35 9.61
N ALA A 311 35.80 -12.44 9.58
CA ALA A 311 35.54 -11.02 9.67
C ALA A 311 34.69 -10.58 8.46
N LEU A 312 33.72 -9.71 8.69
CA LEU A 312 32.97 -9.10 7.60
C LEU A 312 33.87 -8.10 6.87
N PRO A 313 33.72 -7.99 5.54
CA PRO A 313 34.51 -7.03 4.79
C PRO A 313 34.11 -5.61 5.18
N THR A 314 35.12 -4.79 5.45
CA THR A 314 34.97 -3.36 5.78
C THR A 314 35.74 -2.47 4.81
N GLU A 315 36.59 -3.05 3.96
CA GLU A 315 37.34 -2.33 2.95
C GLU A 315 36.42 -1.74 1.87
N PRO A 316 36.52 -0.43 1.54
CA PRO A 316 35.60 0.24 0.62
C PRO A 316 35.50 -0.41 -0.77
N ALA A 317 36.62 -0.91 -1.31
CA ALA A 317 36.63 -1.56 -2.62
C ALA A 317 35.86 -2.88 -2.62
N GLU A 318 35.89 -3.62 -1.51
CA GLU A 318 35.14 -4.87 -1.37
C GLU A 318 33.65 -4.58 -1.11
N LEU A 319 33.34 -3.62 -0.24
CA LEU A 319 31.97 -3.17 -0.01
C LEU A 319 31.31 -2.66 -1.29
N ARG A 320 32.05 -2.00 -2.19
CA ARG A 320 31.56 -1.60 -3.51
C ARG A 320 31.16 -2.81 -4.36
N ARG A 321 31.94 -3.90 -4.35
CA ARG A 321 31.61 -5.14 -5.06
C ARG A 321 30.41 -5.84 -4.44
N VAL A 322 30.32 -5.88 -3.11
CA VAL A 322 29.16 -6.43 -2.40
C VAL A 322 27.89 -5.61 -2.67
N ALA A 323 28.01 -4.28 -2.77
CA ALA A 323 26.90 -3.39 -3.11
C ALA A 323 26.41 -3.56 -4.55
N ASP A 324 27.22 -4.14 -5.44
CA ASP A 324 26.86 -4.33 -6.85
C ASP A 324 25.65 -5.28 -7.03
N VAL A 325 24.64 -4.82 -7.78
CA VAL A 325 23.34 -5.53 -7.91
C VAL A 325 23.25 -6.23 -9.26
N ALA A 326 23.29 -7.57 -9.29
CA ALA A 326 23.10 -8.36 -10.50
C ALA A 326 21.66 -8.30 -11.04
N GLU A 327 21.43 -8.60 -12.33
CA GLU A 327 20.10 -8.55 -13.00
C GLU A 327 18.99 -9.20 -12.16
N ARG A 328 19.22 -10.41 -11.64
CA ARG A 328 18.22 -11.17 -10.87
C ARG A 328 17.74 -10.48 -9.58
N PHE A 329 18.49 -9.50 -9.09
CA PHE A 329 18.18 -8.73 -7.88
C PHE A 329 17.87 -7.25 -8.19
N ASP A 330 18.02 -6.82 -9.45
CA ASP A 330 17.85 -5.44 -9.87
C ASP A 330 16.33 -5.12 -9.96
N PRO A 331 15.82 -4.09 -9.25
CA PRO A 331 14.40 -3.70 -9.32
C PRO A 331 13.91 -3.34 -10.73
N LEU A 332 14.83 -3.06 -11.65
CA LEU A 332 14.56 -2.76 -13.04
C LEU A 332 14.28 -4.00 -13.90
N ALA A 333 14.59 -5.20 -13.40
CA ALA A 333 14.27 -6.44 -14.09
C ALA A 333 12.74 -6.61 -14.17
N LEU A 334 12.24 -7.04 -15.34
CA LEU A 334 10.81 -7.24 -15.55
C LEU A 334 10.29 -8.37 -14.65
N ARG A 335 9.18 -8.13 -13.96
CA ARG A 335 8.55 -9.12 -13.08
C ARG A 335 7.24 -9.63 -13.68
N PRO A 336 7.03 -10.96 -13.72
CA PRO A 336 5.72 -11.50 -14.09
C PRO A 336 4.69 -11.20 -12.99
N PRO A 337 3.39 -11.11 -13.32
CA PRO A 337 2.34 -11.03 -12.31
C PRO A 337 2.34 -12.27 -11.41
N LEU A 338 1.85 -12.14 -10.18
CA LEU A 338 1.75 -13.25 -9.21
C LEU A 338 0.75 -14.33 -9.67
N GLY A 339 -0.22 -13.92 -10.48
CA GLY A 339 -1.28 -14.78 -10.99
C GLY A 339 -2.29 -13.96 -11.78
N HIS A 340 -3.40 -14.60 -12.14
CA HIS A 340 -4.51 -13.94 -12.83
C HIS A 340 -5.82 -14.28 -12.13
N TRP A 341 -6.63 -13.27 -11.81
CA TRP A 341 -7.99 -13.48 -11.29
C TRP A 341 -8.96 -13.64 -12.45
N ARG A 342 -9.56 -14.84 -12.57
CA ARG A 342 -10.52 -15.16 -13.64
C ARG A 342 -11.95 -15.06 -13.14
N VAL A 343 -12.85 -14.61 -13.99
CA VAL A 343 -14.28 -14.39 -13.67
C VAL A 343 -14.98 -15.62 -13.08
N ASN A 344 -14.60 -16.82 -13.51
CA ASN A 344 -15.22 -18.08 -13.11
C ASN A 344 -14.57 -18.73 -11.87
N ASP A 345 -13.46 -18.18 -11.37
CA ASP A 345 -12.78 -18.75 -10.20
C ASP A 345 -13.55 -18.39 -8.92
N ALA A 346 -13.76 -19.38 -8.06
CA ALA A 346 -14.45 -19.19 -6.78
C ALA A 346 -13.72 -18.23 -5.82
N ALA A 347 -12.42 -17.98 -6.05
CA ALA A 347 -11.62 -17.07 -5.25
C ALA A 347 -11.71 -15.60 -5.71
N THR A 348 -12.16 -15.32 -6.95
CA THR A 348 -12.10 -13.96 -7.51
C THR A 348 -12.99 -12.98 -6.76
N LEU A 349 -14.24 -13.35 -6.44
CA LEU A 349 -15.13 -12.48 -5.68
C LEU A 349 -14.60 -12.25 -4.24
N PRO A 350 -14.24 -13.29 -3.45
CA PRO A 350 -13.60 -13.09 -2.15
C PRO A 350 -12.36 -12.20 -2.19
N ASN A 351 -11.45 -12.42 -3.15
CA ASN A 351 -10.22 -11.63 -3.29
C ASN A 351 -10.52 -10.16 -3.64
N LEU A 352 -11.47 -9.92 -4.54
CA LEU A 352 -11.90 -8.56 -4.90
C LEU A 352 -12.54 -7.85 -3.69
N ILE A 353 -13.41 -8.54 -2.97
CA ILE A 353 -14.07 -7.98 -1.78
C ILE A 353 -13.05 -7.68 -0.68
N HIS A 354 -12.06 -8.55 -0.49
CA HIS A 354 -10.93 -8.30 0.41
C HIS A 354 -10.14 -7.04 -0.01
N ALA A 355 -9.78 -6.92 -1.29
CA ALA A 355 -9.03 -5.76 -1.81
C ALA A 355 -9.83 -4.44 -1.66
N LEU A 356 -11.12 -4.44 -1.94
CA LEU A 356 -12.01 -3.30 -1.69
C LEU A 356 -12.12 -3.00 -0.18
N GLY A 357 -12.13 -4.03 0.65
CA GLY A 357 -12.21 -3.93 2.11
C GLY A 357 -11.04 -3.18 2.74
N GLN A 358 -9.87 -3.15 2.07
CA GLN A 358 -8.70 -2.39 2.50
C GLN A 358 -8.89 -0.86 2.43
N PHE A 359 -9.98 -0.36 1.84
CA PHE A 359 -10.37 1.06 1.88
C PHE A 359 -11.19 1.42 3.13
N ILE A 360 -11.52 0.45 3.98
CA ILE A 360 -12.35 0.65 5.17
C ILE A 360 -11.53 0.26 6.41
N ALA A 361 -11.26 1.26 7.25
CA ALA A 361 -10.45 1.09 8.44
C ALA A 361 -11.19 0.25 9.50
N ASP A 362 -10.46 -0.46 10.35
CA ASP A 362 -11.06 -1.25 11.44
C ASP A 362 -11.82 -0.36 12.42
N VAL A 363 -11.34 0.87 12.66
CA VAL A 363 -12.04 1.87 13.50
C VAL A 363 -13.39 2.28 12.91
N ASP A 364 -13.53 2.30 11.58
CA ASP A 364 -14.81 2.58 10.92
C ASP A 364 -15.79 1.44 11.11
N ILE A 365 -15.31 0.20 10.98
CA ILE A 365 -16.13 -1.00 11.20
C ILE A 365 -16.58 -1.07 12.65
N ALA A 366 -15.71 -0.77 13.60
CA ALA A 366 -16.06 -0.73 15.02
C ALA A 366 -17.12 0.35 15.31
N ALA A 367 -16.97 1.54 14.73
CA ALA A 367 -17.94 2.63 14.87
C ALA A 367 -19.28 2.31 14.19
N LEU A 368 -19.24 1.72 12.99
CA LEU A 368 -20.43 1.28 12.27
C LEU A 368 -21.17 0.19 13.03
N ASP A 369 -20.49 -0.87 13.48
CA ASP A 369 -21.13 -1.93 14.26
C ASP A 369 -21.72 -1.40 15.57
N HIS A 370 -21.06 -0.40 16.20
CA HIS A 370 -21.62 0.29 17.36
C HIS A 370 -22.90 1.04 17.04
N ALA A 371 -22.94 1.79 15.94
CA ALA A 371 -24.15 2.51 15.51
C ALA A 371 -25.31 1.54 15.20
N LEU A 372 -25.01 0.41 14.55
CA LEU A 372 -26.03 -0.61 14.21
C LEU A 372 -26.64 -1.25 15.47
N ARG A 373 -25.87 -1.45 16.55
CA ARG A 373 -26.40 -1.98 17.83
C ARG A 373 -27.50 -1.12 18.45
N GLY A 374 -27.45 0.20 18.25
CA GLY A 374 -28.39 1.14 18.83
C GLY A 374 -29.65 1.38 18.00
N ALA A 375 -29.80 0.71 16.85
CA ALA A 375 -30.92 0.93 15.95
C ALA A 375 -32.26 0.45 16.56
N ILE A 376 -33.30 1.27 16.43
CA ILE A 376 -34.64 0.98 16.94
C ILE A 376 -35.42 0.16 15.90
N GLY A 377 -36.23 -0.81 16.35
CA GLY A 377 -37.15 -1.55 15.48
C GLY A 377 -36.52 -2.74 14.75
N MET A 378 -35.38 -3.25 15.23
CA MET A 378 -34.71 -4.41 14.65
C MET A 378 -35.54 -5.69 14.83
N GLN A 379 -35.55 -6.53 13.80
CA GLN A 379 -36.07 -7.88 13.89
C GLN A 379 -35.03 -8.76 14.60
N ALA A 380 -35.44 -9.42 15.68
CA ALA A 380 -34.58 -10.31 16.44
C ALA A 380 -35.19 -11.71 16.51
N GLU A 381 -34.35 -12.71 16.27
CA GLU A 381 -34.71 -14.12 16.35
C GLU A 381 -33.91 -14.78 17.49
N ALA A 382 -34.62 -15.44 18.41
CA ALA A 382 -34.01 -16.16 19.51
C ALA A 382 -34.02 -17.66 19.23
N LEU A 383 -32.84 -18.25 19.04
CA LEU A 383 -32.68 -19.69 18.80
C LEU A 383 -32.22 -20.38 20.08
N THR A 384 -32.85 -21.52 20.41
CA THR A 384 -32.43 -22.35 21.55
C THR A 384 -31.56 -23.47 21.03
N LEU A 385 -30.35 -23.59 21.56
CA LEU A 385 -29.37 -24.58 21.12
C LEU A 385 -29.46 -25.87 21.95
N GLU A 386 -29.23 -26.99 21.28
CA GLU A 386 -29.02 -28.29 21.91
C GLU A 386 -27.55 -28.42 22.29
N CYS A 387 -27.26 -28.58 23.58
CA CYS A 387 -25.89 -28.50 24.10
C CYS A 387 -25.49 -29.71 24.94
N SER A 388 -24.29 -30.23 24.69
CA SER A 388 -23.57 -31.04 25.67
C SER A 388 -22.72 -30.14 26.58
N ARG A 389 -22.70 -30.44 27.88
CA ARG A 389 -22.05 -29.61 28.91
C ARG A 389 -21.06 -30.44 29.71
N ARG A 390 -19.87 -29.89 29.94
CA ARG A 390 -18.84 -30.51 30.80
C ARG A 390 -18.37 -29.51 31.83
N HIS A 391 -18.68 -29.78 33.10
CA HIS A 391 -18.27 -28.95 34.22
C HIS A 391 -16.81 -29.23 34.62
N ARG A 392 -16.05 -28.16 34.84
CA ARG A 392 -14.69 -28.15 35.41
C ARG A 392 -14.67 -27.19 36.61
N PRO A 393 -13.67 -27.27 37.51
CA PRO A 393 -13.64 -26.46 38.74
C PRO A 393 -13.81 -24.94 38.52
N GLU A 394 -13.25 -24.40 37.44
CA GLU A 394 -13.27 -22.95 37.15
C GLU A 394 -13.97 -22.57 35.83
N ARG A 395 -14.51 -23.56 35.11
CA ARG A 395 -15.16 -23.31 33.82
C ARG A 395 -16.18 -24.37 33.44
N GLU A 396 -17.04 -24.03 32.50
CA GLU A 396 -17.95 -24.95 31.83
C GLU A 396 -17.61 -24.99 30.34
N ASP A 397 -17.33 -26.18 29.82
CA ASP A 397 -17.14 -26.40 28.39
C ASP A 397 -18.51 -26.73 27.76
N LEU A 398 -18.90 -25.96 26.74
CA LEU A 398 -20.16 -26.07 26.01
C LEU A 398 -19.88 -26.53 24.58
N ASP A 399 -20.66 -27.49 24.09
CA ASP A 399 -20.69 -27.84 22.67
C ASP A 399 -22.14 -27.94 22.20
N CYS A 400 -22.54 -26.99 21.37
CA CYS A 400 -23.93 -26.66 21.08
C CYS A 400 -24.22 -26.64 19.58
N HIS A 401 -25.43 -27.04 19.18
CA HIS A 401 -25.87 -27.05 17.79
C HIS A 401 -27.37 -26.72 17.65
N HIS A 402 -27.80 -26.41 16.43
CA HIS A 402 -29.19 -26.13 16.07
C HIS A 402 -29.47 -26.56 14.62
N ALA A 403 -30.72 -26.88 14.31
CA ALA A 403 -31.14 -27.37 12.99
C ALA A 403 -30.89 -26.38 11.84
N SER A 404 -30.76 -25.08 12.14
CA SER A 404 -30.39 -24.05 11.14
C SER A 404 -28.93 -24.11 10.69
N GLY A 405 -28.12 -25.04 11.21
CA GLY A 405 -26.68 -25.13 10.97
C GLY A 405 -25.83 -24.30 11.92
N LEU A 406 -26.44 -23.59 12.87
CA LEU A 406 -25.71 -22.89 13.92
C LEU A 406 -25.04 -23.90 14.86
N ALA A 407 -23.75 -23.72 15.11
CA ALA A 407 -23.01 -24.50 16.09
C ALA A 407 -21.98 -23.64 16.82
N LEU A 408 -21.77 -23.89 18.11
CA LEU A 408 -20.71 -23.26 18.87
C LEU A 408 -20.07 -24.21 19.87
N SER A 409 -18.74 -24.15 19.96
CA SER A 409 -17.96 -24.79 21.02
C SER A 409 -17.27 -23.68 21.82
N ALA A 410 -17.55 -23.62 23.12
CA ALA A 410 -17.15 -22.48 23.96
C ALA A 410 -16.74 -22.89 25.38
N ARG A 411 -15.93 -22.05 26.01
CA ARG A 411 -15.49 -22.16 27.41
C ARG A 411 -16.05 -20.97 28.18
N ARG A 412 -16.88 -21.26 29.18
CA ARG A 412 -17.53 -20.25 30.03
C ARG A 412 -16.82 -20.15 31.38
N SER A 413 -16.33 -18.95 31.71
CA SER A 413 -15.95 -18.53 33.07
C SER A 413 -17.07 -17.69 33.70
N ALA A 414 -16.84 -17.13 34.89
CA ALA A 414 -17.81 -16.28 35.58
C ALA A 414 -18.19 -15.02 34.78
N ASP A 415 -17.24 -14.44 34.04
CA ASP A 415 -17.33 -13.14 33.39
C ASP A 415 -17.16 -13.20 31.86
N GLN A 416 -16.67 -14.32 31.32
CA GLN A 416 -16.31 -14.47 29.92
C GLN A 416 -16.87 -15.76 29.31
N LEU A 417 -17.24 -15.69 28.04
CA LEU A 417 -17.51 -16.83 27.19
C LEU A 417 -16.55 -16.77 26.00
N LYS A 418 -15.53 -17.63 26.02
CA LYS A 418 -14.56 -17.76 24.93
C LYS A 418 -15.06 -18.81 23.94
N ILE A 419 -15.34 -18.40 22.71
CA ILE A 419 -15.82 -19.30 21.65
C ILE A 419 -14.63 -19.75 20.82
N ASP A 420 -14.33 -21.05 20.87
CA ASP A 420 -13.21 -21.65 20.13
C ASP A 420 -13.61 -22.00 18.70
N ARG A 421 -14.90 -22.33 18.49
CA ARG A 421 -15.47 -22.60 17.18
C ARG A 421 -16.89 -22.05 17.12
N LEU A 422 -17.21 -21.30 16.07
CA LEU A 422 -18.53 -20.76 15.75
C LEU A 422 -18.87 -21.05 14.30
N VAL A 423 -20.05 -21.60 14.06
CA VAL A 423 -20.68 -21.76 12.75
C VAL A 423 -22.02 -21.02 12.80
N LEU A 424 -22.28 -20.15 11.83
CA LEU A 424 -23.52 -19.39 11.71
C LEU A 424 -24.18 -19.74 10.39
N GLY A 425 -25.27 -20.53 10.43
CA GLY A 425 -25.98 -20.99 9.24
C GLY A 425 -25.11 -21.88 8.35
N ALA A 426 -25.11 -21.62 7.04
CA ALA A 426 -24.27 -22.32 6.06
C ALA A 426 -22.83 -21.77 5.97
N GLY A 427 -22.43 -20.85 6.86
CA GLY A 427 -21.11 -20.23 6.84
C GLY A 427 -19.97 -21.17 7.30
N PRO A 428 -18.71 -20.81 7.03
CA PRO A 428 -17.57 -21.58 7.51
C PRO A 428 -17.41 -21.46 9.04
N ALA A 429 -16.80 -22.49 9.62
CA ALA A 429 -16.41 -22.48 11.02
C ALA A 429 -15.27 -21.48 11.27
N ARG A 430 -15.40 -20.66 12.30
CA ARG A 430 -14.41 -19.63 12.66
C ARG A 430 -14.29 -19.45 14.17
N SER A 431 -13.19 -18.86 14.62
CA SER A 431 -13.13 -18.31 15.97
C SER A 431 -13.99 -17.04 16.05
N ALA A 432 -14.44 -16.70 17.25
CA ALA A 432 -15.16 -15.45 17.50
C ALA A 432 -14.46 -14.63 18.58
N PRO A 433 -14.62 -13.29 18.58
CA PRO A 433 -14.15 -12.47 19.69
C PRO A 433 -14.78 -12.97 20.99
N PRO A 434 -14.08 -12.80 22.13
CA PRO A 434 -14.63 -13.22 23.41
C PRO A 434 -15.91 -12.45 23.72
N PHE A 435 -16.85 -13.13 24.37
CA PHE A 435 -18.06 -12.50 24.86
C PHE A 435 -17.90 -12.19 26.34
N ARG A 436 -18.34 -11.01 26.77
CA ARG A 436 -18.29 -10.55 28.17
C ARG A 436 -19.68 -10.53 28.78
N ARG A 437 -19.74 -10.87 30.06
CA ARG A 437 -20.99 -10.87 30.82
C ARG A 437 -21.45 -9.44 31.13
N GLY A 438 -22.66 -9.09 30.70
CA GLY A 438 -23.33 -7.84 31.01
C GLY A 438 -23.96 -7.84 32.40
N ALA A 439 -24.49 -6.68 32.82
CA ALA A 439 -25.16 -6.51 34.11
C ALA A 439 -26.45 -7.32 34.24
N ASP A 440 -27.09 -7.63 33.11
CA ASP A 440 -28.25 -8.53 32.98
C ASP A 440 -27.88 -10.03 33.08
N GLY A 441 -26.59 -10.34 33.15
CA GLY A 441 -26.05 -11.69 33.23
C GLY A 441 -25.93 -12.42 31.89
N HIS A 442 -26.22 -11.75 30.76
CA HIS A 442 -26.06 -12.30 29.41
C HIS A 442 -24.67 -12.00 28.84
N PHE A 443 -24.27 -12.74 27.81
CA PHE A 443 -22.96 -12.58 27.16
C PHE A 443 -23.07 -11.77 25.87
N TYR A 444 -22.24 -10.74 25.74
CA TYR A 444 -22.18 -9.82 24.60
C TYR A 444 -20.80 -9.84 23.94
N PRO A 445 -20.68 -9.71 22.61
CA PRO A 445 -19.38 -9.72 21.94
C PRO A 445 -18.55 -8.51 22.38
N ALA A 446 -17.26 -8.73 22.70
CA ALA A 446 -16.34 -7.65 23.09
C ALA A 446 -15.85 -6.79 21.92
N GLY A 447 -16.19 -7.14 20.69
CA GLY A 447 -15.83 -6.43 19.45
C GLY A 447 -16.98 -6.45 18.44
N THR A 448 -16.66 -6.47 17.15
CA THR A 448 -17.66 -6.61 16.08
C THR A 448 -18.42 -7.93 16.25
N ALA A 449 -19.74 -7.88 16.20
CA ALA A 449 -20.56 -9.08 16.33
C ALA A 449 -20.38 -10.01 15.12
N PRO A 450 -20.17 -11.33 15.32
CA PRO A 450 -20.23 -12.30 14.23
C PRO A 450 -21.60 -12.29 13.54
N ARG A 451 -21.62 -12.47 12.21
CA ARG A 451 -22.85 -12.44 11.41
C ARG A 451 -23.13 -13.72 10.63
N THR A 452 -24.38 -14.05 10.39
CA THR A 452 -24.77 -15.08 9.41
C THR A 452 -24.42 -14.61 7.98
N PRO A 453 -24.38 -15.50 6.97
CA PRO A 453 -24.17 -15.12 5.57
C PRO A 453 -25.20 -14.11 5.03
N GLU A 454 -26.40 -14.10 5.61
CA GLU A 454 -27.49 -13.16 5.29
C GLU A 454 -27.32 -11.82 6.02
N GLY A 455 -26.38 -11.74 6.97
CA GLY A 455 -25.99 -10.52 7.67
C GLY A 455 -26.56 -10.36 9.09
N ALA A 456 -27.35 -11.31 9.59
CA ALA A 456 -27.91 -11.24 10.94
C ALA A 456 -26.81 -11.35 12.01
N ALA A 457 -26.74 -10.38 12.93
CA ALA A 457 -25.69 -10.29 13.95
C ALA A 457 -25.99 -11.14 15.19
N LEU A 458 -25.01 -11.91 15.65
CA LEU A 458 -25.03 -12.58 16.95
C LEU A 458 -24.74 -11.56 18.05
N ARG A 459 -25.80 -10.96 18.59
CA ARG A 459 -25.69 -9.86 19.56
C ARG A 459 -25.63 -10.32 21.00
N ARG A 460 -26.26 -11.45 21.32
CA ARG A 460 -26.37 -11.94 22.69
C ARG A 460 -26.36 -13.46 22.76
N ILE A 461 -25.69 -13.99 23.78
CA ILE A 461 -25.75 -15.39 24.17
C ILE A 461 -26.23 -15.46 25.62
N GLU A 462 -27.30 -16.20 25.86
CA GLU A 462 -27.86 -16.45 27.18
C GLU A 462 -27.49 -17.87 27.58
N VAL A 463 -26.72 -18.01 28.66
CA VAL A 463 -26.38 -19.33 29.21
C VAL A 463 -27.09 -19.49 30.55
N SER A 464 -28.10 -20.36 30.56
CA SER A 464 -28.83 -20.78 31.76
C SER A 464 -28.52 -22.25 32.07
N PRO A 465 -28.89 -22.79 33.25
CA PRO A 465 -28.71 -24.21 33.55
C PRO A 465 -29.43 -25.15 32.57
N GLY A 466 -30.63 -24.77 32.10
CA GLY A 466 -31.46 -25.62 31.24
C GLY A 466 -31.30 -25.39 29.74
N ALA A 467 -30.77 -24.25 29.31
CA ALA A 467 -30.69 -23.90 27.90
C ALA A 467 -29.54 -22.92 27.60
N VAL A 468 -29.02 -23.00 26.38
CA VAL A 468 -28.22 -21.93 25.77
C VAL A 468 -29.07 -21.31 24.67
N ARG A 469 -29.27 -20.00 24.71
CA ARG A 469 -30.04 -19.27 23.69
C ARG A 469 -29.15 -18.25 23.03
N VAL A 470 -29.30 -18.08 21.72
CA VAL A 470 -28.60 -17.07 20.94
C VAL A 470 -29.61 -16.11 20.35
N LEU A 471 -29.28 -14.82 20.35
CA LEU A 471 -30.08 -13.77 19.75
C LEU A 471 -29.40 -13.30 18.46
N LEU A 472 -30.03 -13.58 17.34
CA LEU A 472 -29.66 -13.05 16.03
C LEU A 472 -30.51 -11.81 15.74
N THR A 473 -29.89 -10.77 15.17
CA THR A 473 -30.57 -9.49 14.90
C THR A 473 -30.27 -9.01 13.50
N ASP A 474 -31.30 -8.72 12.70
CA ASP A 474 -31.13 -7.96 11.45
C ASP A 474 -31.10 -6.47 11.76
N ASP A 475 -29.88 -5.97 11.99
CA ASP A 475 -29.60 -4.58 12.29
C ASP A 475 -29.13 -3.77 11.07
N LEU A 476 -29.11 -4.40 9.89
CA LEU A 476 -28.51 -3.82 8.69
C LEU A 476 -29.44 -2.90 7.90
N ALA A 477 -30.69 -2.69 8.37
CA ALA A 477 -31.66 -1.84 7.69
C ALA A 477 -31.13 -0.41 7.46
N ALA A 478 -30.48 0.17 8.47
CA ALA A 478 -29.88 1.50 8.36
C ALA A 478 -28.77 1.55 7.29
N LEU A 479 -27.97 0.48 7.19
CA LEU A 479 -26.90 0.37 6.20
C LEU A 479 -27.48 0.22 4.78
N ARG A 480 -28.55 -0.56 4.60
CA ARG A 480 -29.26 -0.69 3.31
C ARG A 480 -29.79 0.67 2.85
N THR A 481 -30.50 1.39 3.73
CA THR A 481 -31.00 2.74 3.44
C THR A 481 -29.89 3.71 3.07
N HIS A 482 -28.71 3.60 3.68
CA HIS A 482 -27.56 4.41 3.32
C HIS A 482 -27.04 4.13 1.91
N VAL A 483 -26.87 2.85 1.55
CA VAL A 483 -26.45 2.47 0.18
C VAL A 483 -27.49 2.91 -0.85
N ASP A 484 -28.79 2.75 -0.57
CA ASP A 484 -29.86 3.23 -1.45
C ASP A 484 -29.83 4.75 -1.64
N ARG A 485 -29.53 5.50 -0.56
CA ARG A 485 -29.35 6.95 -0.64
C ARG A 485 -28.15 7.33 -1.51
N LEU A 486 -27.01 6.65 -1.35
CA LEU A 486 -25.83 6.86 -2.20
C LEU A 486 -26.15 6.62 -3.68
N VAL A 487 -26.94 5.58 -4.00
CA VAL A 487 -27.42 5.35 -5.36
C VAL A 487 -28.25 6.54 -5.85
N ALA A 488 -29.23 6.98 -5.07
CA ALA A 488 -30.09 8.10 -5.44
C ALA A 488 -29.32 9.42 -5.61
N ASP A 489 -28.38 9.71 -4.71
CA ASP A 489 -27.53 10.90 -4.77
C ASP A 489 -26.58 10.87 -5.97
N THR A 490 -25.99 9.70 -6.27
CA THR A 490 -25.13 9.54 -7.44
C THR A 490 -25.90 9.75 -8.73
N LEU A 491 -27.07 9.11 -8.86
CA LEU A 491 -27.91 9.28 -10.06
C LEU A 491 -28.37 10.72 -10.26
N ALA A 492 -28.62 11.45 -9.16
CA ALA A 492 -28.98 12.85 -9.19
C ALA A 492 -27.78 13.83 -9.33
N GLY A 493 -26.54 13.32 -9.42
CA GLY A 493 -25.33 14.14 -9.55
C GLY A 493 -24.93 14.90 -8.28
N ARG A 494 -25.44 14.50 -7.11
CA ARG A 494 -25.08 15.07 -5.80
C ARG A 494 -23.88 14.38 -5.16
N SER A 495 -23.49 13.23 -5.69
CA SER A 495 -22.36 12.42 -5.25
C SER A 495 -21.72 11.76 -6.47
N ASP A 496 -20.43 11.49 -6.40
CA ASP A 496 -19.67 10.68 -7.35
C ASP A 496 -19.30 9.30 -6.75
N ALA A 497 -19.74 9.03 -5.52
CA ALA A 497 -19.26 7.90 -4.72
C ALA A 497 -19.52 6.54 -5.35
N LEU A 498 -20.52 6.40 -6.23
CA LEU A 498 -20.83 5.17 -6.98
C LEU A 498 -20.74 5.36 -8.50
N ASP A 499 -20.12 6.46 -8.96
CA ASP A 499 -19.84 6.70 -10.37
C ASP A 499 -18.50 6.03 -10.77
N ASP A 500 -17.91 6.42 -11.90
CA ASP A 500 -16.59 5.94 -12.35
C ASP A 500 -15.39 6.66 -11.70
N ALA A 501 -15.64 7.53 -10.71
CA ALA A 501 -14.60 8.15 -9.89
C ALA A 501 -13.88 7.15 -8.97
N PRO A 502 -12.67 7.47 -8.47
CA PRO A 502 -11.96 6.63 -7.52
C PRO A 502 -12.76 6.30 -6.27
N LEU A 503 -12.61 5.07 -5.76
CA LEU A 503 -13.14 4.66 -4.47
C LEU A 503 -12.44 5.45 -3.37
N ARG A 504 -13.21 6.22 -2.60
CA ARG A 504 -12.71 7.05 -1.51
C ARG A 504 -13.43 6.72 -0.22
N ARG A 505 -12.66 6.44 0.84
CA ARG A 505 -13.16 6.07 2.17
C ARG A 505 -14.19 7.08 2.68
N ALA A 506 -13.88 8.38 2.60
CA ALA A 506 -14.79 9.44 3.04
C ALA A 506 -16.07 9.53 2.20
N ALA A 507 -15.99 9.31 0.88
CA ALA A 507 -17.15 9.43 -0.02
C ALA A 507 -18.22 8.37 0.25
N VAL A 508 -17.83 7.15 0.63
CA VAL A 508 -18.79 6.05 0.90
C VAL A 508 -19.25 5.97 2.36
N LEU A 509 -18.51 6.55 3.32
CA LEU A 509 -18.83 6.45 4.76
C LEU A 509 -19.30 7.74 5.44
N SER A 510 -19.02 8.93 4.90
CA SER A 510 -19.27 10.21 5.61
C SER A 510 -20.72 10.46 6.07
N PRO A 511 -21.78 9.96 5.42
CA PRO A 511 -23.14 10.11 5.97
C PRO A 511 -23.43 9.22 7.18
N LEU A 512 -22.59 8.21 7.46
CA LEU A 512 -22.72 7.29 8.59
C LEU A 512 -21.78 7.62 9.74
N LEU A 513 -20.61 8.18 9.45
CA LEU A 513 -19.53 8.41 10.40
C LEU A 513 -18.90 9.80 10.17
N PRO A 514 -18.35 10.45 11.22
CA PRO A 514 -17.55 11.65 11.01
C PRO A 514 -16.26 11.28 10.27
N MET A 515 -16.06 11.86 9.09
CA MET A 515 -14.94 11.60 8.19
C MET A 515 -14.27 12.91 7.75
N PRO A 516 -12.96 12.89 7.41
CA PRO A 516 -12.33 14.03 6.75
C PRO A 516 -12.99 14.31 5.39
N THR A 517 -13.15 15.57 5.04
CA THR A 517 -13.66 15.97 3.72
C THR A 517 -12.57 15.87 2.66
N GLU A 518 -12.83 15.09 1.61
CA GLU A 518 -11.95 14.92 0.45
C GLU A 518 -12.62 15.54 -0.79
N ARG A 519 -11.89 16.35 -1.57
CA ARG A 519 -12.35 16.81 -2.89
C ARG A 519 -11.46 16.25 -4.01
N PRO A 520 -12.04 15.97 -5.20
CA PRO A 520 -11.26 15.55 -6.36
C PRO A 520 -10.21 16.62 -6.73
N ALA A 521 -8.94 16.28 -6.93
CA ALA A 521 -8.00 17.19 -7.58
C ALA A 521 -8.00 17.02 -9.10
N PRO A 522 -7.67 18.09 -9.84
CA PRO A 522 -7.22 17.95 -11.21
C PRO A 522 -5.94 17.10 -11.27
N VAL A 523 -5.88 16.20 -12.26
CA VAL A 523 -4.69 15.42 -12.56
C VAL A 523 -3.60 16.37 -13.08
N PRO A 524 -2.38 16.37 -12.50
CA PRO A 524 -1.29 17.19 -13.03
C PRO A 524 -0.94 16.76 -14.46
N THR A 525 -0.94 17.71 -15.40
CA THR A 525 -0.41 17.50 -16.75
C THR A 525 1.10 17.65 -16.73
N LEU A 526 1.81 16.68 -17.30
CA LEU A 526 3.25 16.76 -17.50
C LEU A 526 3.57 17.84 -18.53
N ALA A 527 4.56 18.67 -18.24
CA ALA A 527 5.12 19.60 -19.23
C ALA A 527 5.81 18.82 -20.35
N GLU A 528 5.61 19.27 -21.60
CA GLU A 528 6.33 18.76 -22.76
C GLU A 528 7.83 19.05 -22.62
N ARG A 529 8.66 18.04 -22.91
CA ARG A 529 10.12 18.18 -22.89
C ARG A 529 10.61 18.59 -24.26
N SER A 530 11.53 19.54 -24.31
CA SER A 530 12.22 19.95 -25.52
C SER A 530 13.37 18.97 -25.79
N SER A 531 13.43 18.36 -26.97
CA SER A 531 14.63 17.66 -27.43
C SER A 531 15.52 18.69 -28.17
N PRO A 532 16.85 18.70 -27.96
CA PRO A 532 17.76 19.42 -28.84
C PRO A 532 17.71 18.86 -30.27
N ASP A 533 17.88 19.72 -31.26
CA ASP A 533 18.05 19.35 -32.68
C ASP A 533 19.47 18.78 -32.92
N ASP A 534 19.81 17.63 -32.34
CA ASP A 534 21.03 16.87 -32.65
C ASP A 534 20.67 15.43 -33.09
N PRO A 535 20.79 15.09 -34.39
CA PRO A 535 20.45 13.77 -34.90
C PRO A 535 21.21 12.62 -34.22
N ASP A 536 22.45 12.85 -33.78
CA ASP A 536 23.27 11.82 -33.12
C ASP A 536 22.75 11.48 -31.71
N LEU A 537 22.09 12.44 -31.05
CA LEU A 537 21.56 12.31 -29.69
C LEU A 537 20.08 11.93 -29.65
N ALA A 538 19.35 12.06 -30.77
CA ALA A 538 17.93 11.75 -30.85
C ALA A 538 17.55 10.34 -30.31
N PRO A 539 18.30 9.26 -30.63
CA PRO A 539 18.04 7.95 -30.04
C PRO A 539 18.18 7.92 -28.51
N PHE A 540 19.16 8.64 -27.96
CA PHE A 540 19.37 8.73 -26.52
C PHE A 540 18.24 9.50 -25.84
N TYR A 541 17.77 10.61 -26.42
CA TYR A 541 16.61 11.34 -25.88
C TYR A 541 15.35 10.50 -25.90
N LYS A 542 15.07 9.84 -27.03
CA LYS A 542 13.95 8.91 -27.17
C LYS A 542 13.97 7.86 -26.06
N HIS A 543 15.07 7.14 -25.92
CA HIS A 543 15.11 5.96 -25.05
C HIS A 543 15.51 6.23 -23.60
N CYS A 544 16.31 7.27 -23.34
CA CYS A 544 16.92 7.53 -22.03
C CYS A 544 16.47 8.87 -21.41
N GLY A 545 16.00 9.82 -22.23
CA GLY A 545 15.65 11.18 -21.80
C GLY A 545 14.64 11.24 -20.67
N LEU A 546 13.68 10.30 -20.64
CA LEU A 546 12.69 10.20 -19.56
C LEU A 546 13.34 10.21 -18.17
N CYS A 547 14.48 9.53 -18.00
CA CYS A 547 15.17 9.38 -16.72
C CYS A 547 16.43 10.23 -16.59
N HIS A 548 17.13 10.48 -17.70
CA HIS A 548 18.49 11.04 -17.71
C HIS A 548 18.57 12.50 -18.19
N ASP A 549 17.46 13.12 -18.56
CA ASP A 549 17.36 14.59 -18.68
C ASP A 549 16.82 15.16 -17.37
N SER A 550 17.73 15.35 -16.41
CA SER A 550 17.40 15.81 -15.07
C SER A 550 18.63 16.36 -14.36
N THR A 551 18.42 17.24 -13.38
CA THR A 551 19.47 17.75 -12.48
C THR A 551 19.70 16.87 -11.26
N GLU A 552 18.99 15.74 -11.12
CA GLU A 552 19.17 14.81 -10.00
C GLU A 552 20.56 14.17 -10.02
N ALA A 553 21.12 13.93 -8.82
CA ALA A 553 22.39 13.21 -8.69
C ALA A 553 22.30 11.73 -9.14
N PHE A 554 21.12 11.12 -9.01
CA PHE A 554 20.86 9.77 -9.49
C PHE A 554 19.40 9.59 -9.97
N PRO A 555 19.16 8.96 -11.13
CA PRO A 555 20.17 8.49 -12.09
C PRO A 555 20.93 9.67 -12.72
N PRO A 556 22.18 9.47 -13.16
CA PRO A 556 23.03 10.57 -13.63
C PRO A 556 22.39 11.27 -14.84
N GLY A 557 22.23 12.60 -14.73
CA GLY A 557 21.60 13.48 -15.72
C GLY A 557 22.41 13.72 -17.00
N PHE A 558 22.93 12.68 -17.65
CA PHE A 558 23.84 12.85 -18.80
C PHE A 558 23.19 13.43 -20.07
N LEU A 559 21.87 13.61 -20.09
CA LEU A 559 21.14 14.30 -21.17
C LEU A 559 20.65 15.69 -20.75
N HIS A 560 21.07 16.19 -19.59
CA HIS A 560 20.68 17.51 -19.12
C HIS A 560 21.72 18.58 -19.53
N GLY A 561 21.24 19.75 -19.93
CA GLY A 561 22.06 20.92 -20.26
C GLY A 561 22.20 21.18 -21.76
N ASP A 562 23.23 21.94 -22.15
CA ASP A 562 23.53 22.22 -23.54
C ASP A 562 24.29 21.07 -24.23
N ARG A 563 24.47 21.19 -25.56
CA ARG A 563 25.07 20.15 -26.40
C ARG A 563 26.45 19.70 -25.93
N ASP A 564 27.30 20.64 -25.53
CA ASP A 564 28.69 20.35 -25.13
C ASP A 564 28.73 19.69 -23.75
N THR A 565 27.86 20.15 -22.84
CA THR A 565 27.64 19.55 -21.52
C THR A 565 27.18 18.10 -21.66
N ILE A 566 26.19 17.84 -22.52
CA ILE A 566 25.68 16.49 -22.78
C ILE A 566 26.76 15.59 -23.36
N ARG A 567 27.51 16.07 -24.37
CA ARG A 567 28.59 15.27 -24.98
C ARG A 567 29.65 14.89 -23.95
N ALA A 568 30.10 15.83 -23.13
CA ALA A 568 31.08 15.56 -22.08
C ALA A 568 30.53 14.62 -21.00
N ALA A 569 29.25 14.74 -20.63
CA ALA A 569 28.61 13.83 -19.68
C ALA A 569 28.50 12.41 -20.23
N VAL A 570 28.08 12.27 -21.49
CA VAL A 570 27.98 10.97 -22.16
C VAL A 570 29.36 10.32 -22.31
N ASP A 571 30.42 11.08 -22.58
CA ASP A 571 31.80 10.55 -22.60
C ASP A 571 32.21 9.92 -21.28
N ARG A 572 31.96 10.61 -20.16
CA ARG A 572 32.23 10.10 -18.80
C ARG A 572 31.43 8.83 -18.51
N CYS A 573 30.20 8.78 -19.00
CA CYS A 573 29.27 7.68 -18.74
C CYS A 573 29.39 6.51 -19.73
N ALA A 574 30.11 6.69 -20.84
CA ALA A 574 30.17 5.73 -21.95
C ALA A 574 30.56 4.30 -21.54
N PRO A 575 31.53 4.05 -20.63
CA PRO A 575 31.89 2.69 -20.22
C PRO A 575 30.71 1.90 -19.66
N ARG A 576 29.90 2.53 -18.79
CA ARG A 576 28.73 1.90 -18.16
C ARG A 576 27.51 1.88 -19.08
N MET A 577 27.31 2.92 -19.89
CA MET A 577 26.22 2.97 -20.89
C MET A 577 26.39 1.86 -21.93
N ALA A 578 27.58 1.74 -22.52
CA ALA A 578 27.88 0.70 -23.51
C ALA A 578 27.65 -0.71 -22.93
N ARG A 579 28.05 -0.92 -21.68
CA ARG A 579 27.83 -2.19 -20.98
C ARG A 579 26.35 -2.50 -20.80
N ARG A 580 25.53 -1.55 -20.31
CA ARG A 580 24.08 -1.77 -20.11
C ARG A 580 23.32 -1.90 -21.43
N LEU A 581 23.71 -1.21 -22.50
CA LEU A 581 23.12 -1.39 -23.84
C LEU A 581 23.45 -2.76 -24.45
N ALA A 582 24.67 -3.25 -24.25
CA ALA A 582 25.09 -4.57 -24.74
C ALA A 582 24.27 -5.73 -24.13
N MET A 583 23.71 -5.55 -22.93
CA MET A 583 22.89 -6.55 -22.26
C MET A 583 21.62 -6.95 -23.03
N TRP A 584 21.14 -6.11 -23.95
CA TRP A 584 20.03 -6.45 -24.86
C TRP A 584 20.36 -7.60 -25.82
N ALA A 585 21.65 -7.91 -26.03
CA ALA A 585 22.07 -9.05 -26.85
C ALA A 585 22.04 -10.39 -26.09
N SER A 586 21.82 -10.37 -24.78
CA SER A 586 21.76 -11.56 -23.94
C SER A 586 20.32 -11.83 -23.46
N PRO A 587 19.90 -13.10 -23.37
CA PRO A 587 18.62 -13.47 -22.77
C PRO A 587 18.51 -13.00 -21.31
N ALA A 588 17.28 -12.72 -20.86
CA ALA A 588 17.04 -12.43 -19.45
C ALA A 588 17.47 -13.62 -18.56
N GLY A 589 18.03 -13.34 -17.39
CA GLY A 589 18.52 -14.34 -16.44
C GLY A 589 19.97 -14.79 -16.66
N THR A 590 20.57 -14.50 -17.82
CA THR A 590 22.00 -14.73 -18.09
C THR A 590 22.82 -13.44 -18.09
N ARG A 591 22.16 -12.29 -17.89
CA ARG A 591 22.82 -10.99 -17.93
C ARG A 591 23.52 -10.72 -16.60
N GLU A 592 24.67 -10.06 -16.68
CA GLU A 592 25.31 -9.49 -15.50
C GLU A 592 24.41 -8.42 -14.86
N LYS A 593 23.77 -7.61 -15.72
CA LYS A 593 22.98 -6.43 -15.38
C LYS A 593 21.70 -6.37 -16.20
N THR A 594 20.64 -5.77 -15.66
CA THR A 594 19.45 -5.41 -16.44
C THR A 594 19.86 -4.50 -17.61
N PRO A 595 19.31 -4.64 -18.82
CA PRO A 595 19.65 -3.74 -19.91
C PRO A 595 19.14 -2.32 -19.68
N MET A 596 19.69 -1.34 -20.39
CA MET A 596 19.15 0.02 -20.44
C MET A 596 18.69 0.38 -21.86
N PRO A 597 17.58 1.13 -22.03
CA PRO A 597 16.62 1.48 -21.00
C PRO A 597 15.98 0.24 -20.36
N PRO A 598 15.45 0.33 -19.13
CA PRO A 598 14.89 -0.82 -18.42
C PRO A 598 13.77 -1.50 -19.21
N PRO A 599 13.71 -2.84 -19.28
CA PRO A 599 12.67 -3.55 -20.03
C PRO A 599 11.24 -3.19 -19.63
N ALA A 600 11.02 -2.80 -18.38
CA ALA A 600 9.71 -2.39 -17.88
C ALA A 600 9.33 -0.94 -18.21
N SER A 601 10.26 -0.14 -18.75
CA SER A 601 9.96 1.23 -19.16
C SER A 601 9.28 1.26 -20.52
N THR A 602 8.36 2.20 -20.72
CA THR A 602 7.72 2.42 -22.04
C THR A 602 8.73 2.71 -23.14
N GLN A 603 9.87 3.32 -22.76
CA GLN A 603 10.97 3.64 -23.67
C GLN A 603 11.76 2.42 -24.16
N ALA A 604 11.54 1.23 -23.62
CA ALA A 604 12.20 0.01 -24.08
C ALA A 604 11.43 -0.73 -25.19
N GLY A 605 10.16 -0.38 -25.45
CA GLY A 605 9.25 -1.22 -26.24
C GLY A 605 9.74 -1.57 -27.66
N ASP A 606 10.39 -0.65 -28.35
CA ASP A 606 10.83 -0.82 -29.74
C ASP A 606 12.36 -0.87 -29.91
N ILE A 607 13.14 -0.74 -28.83
CA ILE A 607 14.60 -0.50 -28.93
C ILE A 607 15.36 -1.58 -29.70
N GLN A 608 14.93 -2.85 -29.61
CA GLN A 608 15.58 -3.95 -30.32
C GLN A 608 15.25 -3.98 -31.82
N HIS A 609 14.20 -3.27 -32.27
CA HIS A 609 13.67 -3.34 -33.63
C HIS A 609 13.81 -2.02 -34.42
N SER A 610 13.99 -0.88 -33.74
CA SER A 610 14.04 0.43 -34.38
C SER A 610 15.37 0.77 -35.08
N GLY A 611 16.43 -0.01 -34.84
CA GLY A 611 17.80 0.32 -35.25
C GLY A 611 18.52 1.27 -34.28
N ASP A 612 17.78 1.93 -33.38
CA ASP A 612 18.33 2.89 -32.40
C ASP A 612 19.39 2.26 -31.50
N LEU A 613 19.20 1.00 -31.10
CA LEU A 613 20.18 0.26 -30.29
C LEU A 613 21.53 0.13 -31.00
N ALA A 614 21.52 -0.16 -32.30
CA ALA A 614 22.74 -0.30 -33.09
C ALA A 614 23.44 1.05 -33.22
N SER A 615 22.68 2.11 -33.54
CA SER A 615 23.17 3.48 -33.64
C SER A 615 23.82 3.97 -32.34
N MET A 616 23.14 3.82 -31.19
CA MET A 616 23.68 4.22 -29.88
C MET A 616 24.95 3.44 -29.53
N ARG A 617 24.99 2.12 -29.80
CA ARG A 617 26.18 1.29 -29.53
C ARG A 617 27.37 1.68 -30.40
N GLN A 618 27.14 1.92 -31.69
CA GLN A 618 28.19 2.34 -32.62
C GLN A 618 28.76 3.70 -32.22
N TRP A 619 27.89 4.66 -31.89
CA TRP A 619 28.28 5.99 -31.47
C TRP A 619 29.11 5.95 -30.17
N LEU A 620 28.66 5.21 -29.14
CA LEU A 620 29.41 5.04 -27.89
C LEU A 620 30.76 4.35 -28.09
N HIS A 621 30.85 3.38 -29.01
CA HIS A 621 32.12 2.73 -29.33
C HIS A 621 33.15 3.73 -29.88
N GLY A 622 32.72 4.62 -30.78
CA GLY A 622 33.55 5.71 -31.30
C GLY A 622 34.01 6.66 -30.19
N ARG A 623 33.13 7.03 -29.26
CA ARG A 623 33.49 7.87 -28.09
C ARG A 623 34.51 7.20 -27.18
N LEU A 624 34.32 5.91 -26.87
CA LEU A 624 35.27 5.15 -26.05
C LEU A 624 36.67 5.13 -26.67
N GLN A 625 36.77 4.87 -27.97
CA GLN A 625 38.05 4.87 -28.69
C GLN A 625 38.70 6.25 -28.71
N ALA A 626 37.92 7.30 -28.97
CA ALA A 626 38.41 8.69 -28.96
C ALA A 626 38.97 9.11 -27.59
N ASN A 627 38.41 8.57 -26.50
CA ASN A 627 38.87 8.83 -25.13
C ASN A 627 39.94 7.84 -24.64
N GLY A 628 40.58 7.08 -25.54
CA GLY A 628 41.68 6.17 -25.21
C GLY A 628 41.27 4.89 -24.49
N HIS A 629 39.97 4.58 -24.43
CA HIS A 629 39.49 3.32 -23.88
C HIS A 629 39.47 2.21 -24.94
N ASN A 630 39.89 1.00 -24.55
CA ASN A 630 39.72 -0.20 -25.36
C ASN A 630 38.39 -0.90 -24.98
N PRO A 631 37.39 -0.93 -25.88
CA PRO A 631 36.08 -1.52 -25.57
C PRO A 631 36.13 -3.01 -25.21
N ALA A 632 37.07 -3.78 -25.78
CA ALA A 632 37.22 -5.21 -25.46
C ALA A 632 37.78 -5.41 -24.05
N GLN A 633 38.71 -4.56 -23.61
CA GLN A 633 39.25 -4.59 -22.24
C GLN A 633 38.18 -4.18 -21.22
N LEU A 634 37.40 -3.14 -21.52
CA LEU A 634 36.26 -2.76 -20.67
C LEU A 634 35.22 -3.89 -20.60
N ALA A 635 34.98 -4.60 -21.70
CA ALA A 635 34.05 -5.72 -21.77
C ALA A 635 34.48 -6.93 -20.91
N ALA A 636 35.76 -7.06 -20.55
CA ALA A 636 36.25 -8.12 -19.68
C ALA A 636 36.23 -7.78 -18.18
N ARG A 637 36.06 -6.49 -17.81
CA ARG A 637 36.02 -6.06 -16.41
C ARG A 637 34.65 -6.28 -15.78
N PRO A 638 34.57 -6.64 -14.48
CA PRO A 638 33.32 -6.59 -13.73
C PRO A 638 32.68 -5.21 -13.79
N TYR A 639 31.34 -5.14 -13.82
CA TYR A 639 30.62 -3.87 -13.90
C TYR A 639 31.02 -2.87 -12.79
N ALA A 640 31.18 -3.37 -11.56
CA ALA A 640 31.53 -2.55 -10.39
C ALA A 640 32.90 -1.86 -10.51
N ASP A 641 33.79 -2.40 -11.36
CA ASP A 641 35.15 -1.89 -11.58
C ASP A 641 35.24 -0.99 -12.83
N LEU A 642 34.12 -0.78 -13.53
CA LEU A 642 34.04 0.19 -14.62
C LEU A 642 34.04 1.62 -14.05
N PRO A 643 34.64 2.61 -14.75
CA PRO A 643 34.59 4.01 -14.38
C PRO A 643 33.16 4.47 -14.02
N ASP A 644 33.03 5.23 -12.94
CA ASP A 644 31.75 5.78 -12.51
C ASP A 644 31.22 6.80 -13.52
N CYS A 645 29.90 6.77 -13.73
CA CYS A 645 29.19 7.80 -14.48
C CYS A 645 28.86 8.94 -13.52
N ALA A 646 29.80 9.86 -13.36
CA ALA A 646 29.65 11.06 -12.54
C ALA A 646 29.35 12.26 -13.44
N VAL A 647 28.15 12.83 -13.28
CA VAL A 647 27.70 14.04 -13.96
C VAL A 647 27.48 15.05 -12.85
N PHE A 648 28.33 16.09 -12.81
CA PHE A 648 28.27 17.18 -11.85
C PHE A 648 27.95 18.47 -12.60
#